data_AF-A0AAW0B9Q4-F1
#
_entry.id   AF-A0AAW0B9Q4-F1
#
_cell.length_a   1.000
_cell.length_b   1.000
_cell.length_c   1.000
_cell.angle_alpha   90.00
_cell.angle_beta   90.00
_cell.angle_gamma   90.00
#
_symmetry.space_group_name_H-M   'P 1'
#
loop_
_entity.id
_entity.type
_entity.pdbx_description
1 polymer ?
#
loop_
_entity_poly.entity_id
_entity_poly.type
_entity_poly.pdbx_seq_one_letter_code
_entity_poly.pdbx_strand_id
1 'polypeptide(L)'
;MNFQQITERAVKKISASPKQVIEKARNGSIADLKDLANFWHQVPHLNLVSLGLLDLFFCHLDADKAFDTPSEANERKPESERAFYALLGLAKSADYFLPGALYHNDPAVLKAWPGIFKWSAFFFKTRVISVPPRPVEGRRAAMDVIAMTWYSLTRADNLRETMASTKGSIEIATHIWLLDSEVPFSGPQLVNIPSAAAALDAILIDASTLDRVVTAGGGNPEPLIKIAMSRTRTALGRTHIVPQEATIYLDLLGHLSRAPNHPLRLGLLNAGAIALCTRAAVTLVRALNARGDPAFLDGVIAGLSYLANCLQSTEGFTWVIQSLNADLLVALVETSPYFSQMDEDDYDMITLSLKETLPTYLVYRSVIQAVDQGMQRLQPEHFKKIGKSKAKDLWNNFRSLAEERLFVVLHAAAVKGKAATCDNVQCQKIDAKNTFRKCSGCSTTLYCSKECQTVAWKEGGHKQMCKMKQRERLEGKSQAITKSDSAFFHHLATRDARHHLPLLRRLGRSSYPALRWCDLLIRIDYTVVPPDYSVVPLAEAEAERDRTGMQMNGFSNAEARSDALIERARQNPERFGLVQSKIVSGHGMQLVLSAVTGNFWEENGDFKLGTGELYSEEEDEHFTVDTDIDDVDIMLARTTINQFLAHHGEKPGF
;
A
#
# COMPACT_ATOMS: atom_id res chain seq x y z
N MET A 1 -49.67 -8.36 -22.05
CA MET A 1 -49.26 -6.97 -21.77
C MET A 1 -47.76 -6.90 -21.93
N ASN A 2 -47.24 -5.89 -22.63
CA ASN A 2 -45.80 -5.63 -22.63
C ASN A 2 -45.36 -5.09 -21.25
N PHE A 3 -44.06 -5.10 -20.95
CA PHE A 3 -43.52 -4.67 -19.65
C PHE A 3 -43.95 -3.24 -19.29
N GLN A 4 -43.99 -2.34 -20.27
CA GLN A 4 -44.40 -0.96 -20.10
C GLN A 4 -45.86 -0.82 -19.62
N GLN A 5 -46.80 -1.57 -20.20
CA GLN A 5 -48.20 -1.59 -19.76
C GLN A 5 -48.35 -2.12 -18.33
N ILE A 6 -47.51 -3.09 -17.92
CA ILE A 6 -47.52 -3.63 -16.55
C ILE A 6 -47.06 -2.56 -15.57
N THR A 7 -45.96 -1.87 -15.89
CA THR A 7 -45.43 -0.76 -15.10
C THR A 7 -46.45 0.37 -14.95
N GLU A 8 -47.02 0.86 -16.05
CA GLU A 8 -48.02 1.93 -16.04
C GLU A 8 -49.24 1.58 -15.20
N ARG A 9 -49.73 0.33 -15.32
CA ARG A 9 -50.86 -0.15 -14.52
C ARG A 9 -50.53 -0.18 -13.02
N ALA A 10 -49.37 -0.70 -12.66
CA ALA A 10 -48.95 -0.80 -11.26
C ALA A 10 -48.72 0.58 -10.65
N VAL A 11 -48.01 1.48 -11.35
CA VAL A 11 -47.79 2.87 -10.93
C VAL A 11 -49.13 3.59 -10.76
N LYS A 12 -50.04 3.51 -11.72
CA LYS A 12 -51.37 4.14 -11.62
C LYS A 12 -52.16 3.63 -10.41
N LYS A 13 -52.08 2.33 -10.13
CA LYS A 13 -52.75 1.70 -8.97
C LYS A 13 -52.16 2.20 -7.65
N ILE A 14 -50.83 2.26 -7.53
CA ILE A 14 -50.15 2.78 -6.34
C ILE A 14 -50.49 4.26 -6.13
N SER A 15 -50.45 5.07 -7.19
CA SER A 15 -50.77 6.50 -7.10
C SER A 15 -52.22 6.79 -6.74
N ALA A 16 -53.16 5.95 -7.18
CA ALA A 16 -54.58 6.16 -6.90
C ALA A 16 -54.95 5.88 -5.44
N SER A 17 -54.31 4.93 -4.77
CA SER A 17 -54.71 4.50 -3.41
C SER A 17 -53.53 3.90 -2.61
N PRO A 18 -52.47 4.68 -2.32
CA PRO A 18 -51.22 4.15 -1.79
C PRO A 18 -51.38 3.44 -0.44
N LYS A 19 -52.16 4.00 0.50
CA LYS A 19 -52.45 3.39 1.80
C LYS A 19 -53.16 2.04 1.66
N GLN A 20 -54.17 1.97 0.80
CA GLN A 20 -54.94 0.74 0.58
C GLN A 20 -54.08 -0.37 -0.04
N VAL A 21 -53.18 -0.02 -0.97
CA VAL A 21 -52.25 -0.99 -1.57
C VAL A 21 -51.28 -1.51 -0.51
N ILE A 22 -50.73 -0.64 0.35
CA ILE A 22 -49.86 -1.04 1.48
C ILE A 22 -50.61 -1.96 2.44
N GLU A 23 -51.85 -1.64 2.83
CA GLU A 23 -52.66 -2.46 3.75
C GLU A 23 -52.99 -3.84 3.14
N LYS A 24 -53.38 -3.90 1.87
CA LYS A 24 -53.65 -5.17 1.18
C LYS A 24 -52.38 -6.03 1.10
N ALA A 25 -51.25 -5.43 0.77
CA ALA A 25 -49.96 -6.13 0.78
C ALA A 25 -49.60 -6.62 2.19
N ARG A 26 -49.86 -5.81 3.24
CA ARG A 26 -49.64 -6.18 4.65
C ARG A 26 -50.48 -7.38 5.06
N ASN A 27 -51.72 -7.43 4.58
CA ASN A 27 -52.66 -8.53 4.81
C ASN A 27 -52.43 -9.75 3.89
N GLY A 28 -51.32 -9.78 3.14
CA GLY A 28 -50.86 -10.96 2.41
C GLY A 28 -51.17 -10.99 0.91
N SER A 29 -51.69 -9.89 0.33
CA SER A 29 -51.87 -9.80 -1.13
C SER A 29 -50.52 -9.79 -1.86
N ILE A 30 -50.19 -10.90 -2.52
CA ILE A 30 -48.96 -11.06 -3.31
C ILE A 30 -48.94 -10.08 -4.49
N ALA A 31 -50.08 -9.85 -5.14
CA ALA A 31 -50.16 -8.94 -6.29
C ALA A 31 -49.84 -7.48 -5.88
N ASP A 32 -50.40 -7.01 -4.77
CA ASP A 32 -50.12 -5.67 -4.25
C ASP A 32 -48.68 -5.54 -3.76
N LEU A 33 -48.15 -6.56 -3.07
CA LEU A 33 -46.76 -6.59 -2.62
C LEU A 33 -45.78 -6.60 -3.80
N LYS A 34 -46.07 -7.35 -4.86
CA LYS A 34 -45.28 -7.39 -6.09
C LYS A 34 -45.27 -6.04 -6.79
N ASP A 35 -46.43 -5.38 -6.90
CA ASP A 35 -46.53 -4.04 -7.49
C ASP A 35 -45.67 -3.04 -6.69
N LEU A 36 -45.79 -3.06 -5.36
CA LEU A 36 -44.97 -2.22 -4.48
C LEU A 36 -43.49 -2.51 -4.66
N ALA A 37 -43.02 -3.75 -4.43
CA ALA A 37 -41.61 -4.14 -4.52
C ALA A 37 -40.94 -3.76 -5.85
N ASN A 38 -41.69 -3.83 -6.95
CA ASN A 38 -41.16 -3.48 -8.26
C ASN A 38 -41.15 -1.97 -8.50
N PHE A 39 -42.18 -1.22 -8.11
CA PHE A 39 -42.44 0.11 -8.68
C PHE A 39 -42.54 1.26 -7.67
N TRP A 40 -42.39 1.00 -6.37
CA TRP A 40 -42.51 2.04 -5.34
C TRP A 40 -41.56 3.25 -5.53
N HIS A 41 -40.34 3.00 -6.03
CA HIS A 41 -39.34 4.02 -6.36
C HIS A 41 -39.74 4.96 -7.52
N GLN A 42 -40.73 4.58 -8.34
CA GLN A 42 -41.21 5.41 -9.47
C GLN A 42 -42.25 6.46 -9.05
N VAL A 43 -42.67 6.45 -7.78
CA VAL A 43 -43.63 7.40 -7.21
C VAL A 43 -43.08 8.11 -5.97
N PRO A 44 -41.89 8.74 -6.05
CA PRO A 44 -41.22 9.33 -4.89
C PRO A 44 -42.05 10.43 -4.20
N HIS A 45 -42.88 11.15 -4.97
CA HIS A 45 -43.78 12.20 -4.48
C HIS A 45 -44.84 11.72 -3.47
N LEU A 46 -45.12 10.41 -3.41
CA LEU A 46 -46.10 9.86 -2.46
C LEU A 46 -45.50 9.55 -1.08
N ASN A 47 -44.17 9.59 -0.95
CA ASN A 47 -43.44 9.29 0.29
C ASN A 47 -43.97 8.02 1.00
N LEU A 48 -44.04 6.92 0.25
CA LEU A 48 -44.62 5.65 0.72
C LEU A 48 -43.91 5.11 1.97
N VAL A 49 -42.62 5.45 2.15
CA VAL A 49 -41.85 5.09 3.35
C VAL A 49 -42.47 5.70 4.61
N SER A 50 -42.93 6.95 4.56
CA SER A 50 -43.67 7.58 5.67
C SER A 50 -45.06 6.99 5.90
N LEU A 51 -45.56 6.19 4.96
CA LEU A 51 -46.81 5.42 5.09
C LEU A 51 -46.58 4.00 5.63
N GLY A 52 -45.37 3.67 6.09
CA GLY A 52 -45.05 2.36 6.65
C GLY A 52 -44.74 1.29 5.60
N LEU A 53 -44.18 1.68 4.45
CA LEU A 53 -43.75 0.74 3.40
C LEU A 53 -42.61 -0.18 3.86
N LEU A 54 -41.62 0.34 4.60
CA LEU A 54 -40.51 -0.49 5.08
C LEU A 54 -40.98 -1.46 6.18
N ASP A 55 -41.84 -1.00 7.10
CA ASP A 55 -42.49 -1.86 8.09
C ASP A 55 -43.28 -3.01 7.45
N LEU A 56 -43.93 -2.76 6.30
CA LEU A 56 -44.59 -3.79 5.52
C LEU A 56 -43.59 -4.85 5.05
N PHE A 57 -42.43 -4.45 4.53
CA PHE A 57 -41.40 -5.40 4.09
C PHE A 57 -40.82 -6.17 5.29
N PHE A 58 -40.50 -5.49 6.40
CA PHE A 58 -40.02 -6.14 7.62
C PHE A 58 -41.02 -7.16 8.17
N CYS A 59 -42.33 -6.87 8.12
CA CYS A 59 -43.37 -7.79 8.55
C CYS A 59 -43.36 -9.11 7.75
N HIS A 60 -43.14 -9.06 6.44
CA HIS A 60 -43.06 -10.28 5.61
C HIS A 60 -41.72 -11.01 5.74
N LEU A 61 -40.72 -10.35 6.30
CA LEU A 61 -39.39 -10.90 6.57
C LEU A 61 -39.20 -11.35 8.01
N ASP A 62 -40.26 -11.39 8.81
CA ASP A 62 -40.21 -11.89 10.19
C ASP A 62 -39.59 -13.30 10.26
N ALA A 63 -38.70 -13.51 11.23
CA ALA A 63 -37.98 -14.77 11.42
C ALA A 63 -38.90 -15.95 11.74
N ASP A 64 -40.03 -15.69 12.40
CA ASP A 64 -41.03 -16.69 12.77
C ASP A 64 -41.80 -17.23 11.54
N LYS A 65 -41.78 -16.47 10.44
CA LYS A 65 -42.38 -16.89 9.15
C LYS A 65 -41.42 -17.70 8.29
N ALA A 66 -40.12 -17.66 8.58
CA ALA A 66 -39.09 -18.32 7.78
C ALA A 66 -38.99 -19.82 8.10
N PHE A 67 -38.82 -20.63 7.06
CA PHE A 67 -38.71 -22.08 7.19
C PHE A 67 -37.30 -22.50 7.65
N ASP A 68 -37.23 -23.37 8.66
CA ASP A 68 -35.95 -23.91 9.14
C ASP A 68 -35.32 -24.91 8.16
N THR A 69 -36.16 -25.60 7.38
CA THR A 69 -35.72 -26.56 6.36
C THR A 69 -35.83 -25.96 4.95
N PRO A 70 -34.72 -25.68 4.27
CA PRO A 70 -34.71 -25.26 2.88
C PRO A 70 -35.16 -26.42 1.98
N SER A 71 -36.29 -26.27 1.29
CA SER A 71 -36.81 -27.27 0.35
C SER A 71 -37.64 -26.62 -0.75
N GLU A 72 -37.74 -27.26 -1.91
CA GLU A 72 -38.62 -26.79 -2.98
C GLU A 72 -40.08 -26.67 -2.53
N ALA A 73 -40.55 -27.60 -1.70
CA ALA A 73 -41.91 -27.58 -1.17
C ALA A 73 -42.18 -26.33 -0.32
N ASN A 74 -41.22 -25.93 0.53
CA ASN A 74 -41.33 -24.71 1.32
C ASN A 74 -41.18 -23.44 0.46
N GLU A 75 -40.40 -23.49 -0.61
CA GLU A 75 -40.25 -22.34 -1.50
C GLU A 75 -41.51 -22.03 -2.30
N ARG A 76 -42.31 -23.04 -2.65
CA ARG A 76 -43.58 -22.86 -3.37
C ARG A 76 -44.71 -22.30 -2.48
N LYS A 77 -44.46 -22.13 -1.18
CA LYS A 77 -45.46 -21.58 -0.26
C LYS A 77 -45.62 -20.06 -0.43
N PRO A 78 -46.83 -19.51 -0.23
CA PRO A 78 -47.09 -18.07 -0.34
C PRO A 78 -46.19 -17.20 0.55
N GLU A 79 -45.77 -17.71 1.71
CA GLU A 79 -44.85 -17.02 2.64
C GLU A 79 -43.51 -16.73 1.98
N SER A 80 -42.95 -17.72 1.26
CA SER A 80 -41.69 -17.59 0.53
C SER A 80 -41.80 -16.57 -0.61
N GLU A 81 -42.93 -16.55 -1.32
CA GLU A 81 -43.14 -15.56 -2.38
C GLU A 81 -43.23 -14.13 -1.82
N ARG A 82 -43.94 -13.95 -0.71
CA ARG A 82 -44.02 -12.64 -0.02
C ARG A 82 -42.67 -12.18 0.51
N ALA A 83 -41.91 -13.07 1.16
CA ALA A 83 -40.57 -12.75 1.66
C ALA A 83 -39.63 -12.36 0.52
N PHE A 84 -39.67 -13.05 -0.62
CA PHE A 84 -38.81 -12.70 -1.76
C PHE A 84 -39.16 -11.32 -2.34
N TYR A 85 -40.44 -10.99 -2.46
CA TYR A 85 -40.84 -9.64 -2.89
C TYR A 85 -40.52 -8.57 -1.85
N ALA A 86 -40.57 -8.89 -0.55
CA ALA A 86 -40.14 -7.97 0.49
C ALA A 86 -38.63 -7.68 0.41
N LEU A 87 -37.77 -8.69 0.19
CA LEU A 87 -36.34 -8.47 -0.10
C LEU A 87 -36.15 -7.60 -1.35
N LEU A 88 -36.84 -7.90 -2.45
CA LEU A 88 -36.78 -7.10 -3.67
C LEU A 88 -37.18 -5.63 -3.44
N GLY A 89 -38.16 -5.39 -2.56
CA GLY A 89 -38.57 -4.05 -2.15
C GLY A 89 -37.46 -3.32 -1.38
N LEU A 90 -36.82 -4.00 -0.42
CA LEU A 90 -35.71 -3.47 0.38
C LEU A 90 -34.44 -3.23 -0.45
N ALA A 91 -34.20 -3.99 -1.50
CA ALA A 91 -33.07 -3.78 -2.41
C ALA A 91 -33.02 -2.37 -3.05
N LYS A 92 -34.10 -1.58 -2.94
CA LYS A 92 -34.20 -0.21 -3.48
C LYS A 92 -34.25 0.86 -2.39
N SER A 93 -33.91 0.52 -1.15
CA SER A 93 -34.14 1.37 0.03
C SER A 93 -32.89 2.05 0.59
N ALA A 94 -31.74 1.95 -0.09
CA ALA A 94 -30.45 2.50 0.37
C ALA A 94 -30.54 3.96 0.84
N ASP A 95 -31.21 4.84 0.07
CA ASP A 95 -31.34 6.27 0.37
C ASP A 95 -32.05 6.56 1.70
N TYR A 96 -32.85 5.62 2.21
CA TYR A 96 -33.61 5.78 3.44
C TYR A 96 -32.81 5.41 4.70
N PHE A 97 -31.60 4.89 4.53
CA PHE A 97 -30.70 4.52 5.61
C PHE A 97 -29.48 5.45 5.72
N LEU A 98 -29.28 6.37 4.76
CA LEU A 98 -28.20 7.35 4.78
C LEU A 98 -28.33 8.34 5.96
N PRO A 99 -27.22 8.97 6.41
CA PRO A 99 -27.26 9.99 7.47
C PRO A 99 -28.33 11.06 7.22
N GLY A 100 -29.20 11.27 8.21
CA GLY A 100 -30.32 12.23 8.14
C GLY A 100 -31.62 11.67 7.52
N ALA A 101 -31.62 10.44 7.01
CA ALA A 101 -32.83 9.78 6.51
C ALA A 101 -33.69 9.18 7.63
N LEU A 102 -34.97 8.92 7.33
CA LEU A 102 -35.97 8.48 8.32
C LEU A 102 -35.59 7.20 9.07
N TYR A 103 -34.93 6.25 8.41
CA TYR A 103 -34.54 4.96 9.00
C TYR A 103 -33.05 4.87 9.31
N HIS A 104 -32.32 5.98 9.27
CA HIS A 104 -30.91 6.01 9.65
C HIS A 104 -30.76 5.65 11.12
N ASN A 105 -30.06 4.56 11.41
CA ASN A 105 -29.88 3.99 12.74
C ASN A 105 -31.20 3.70 13.50
N ASP A 106 -32.31 3.48 12.79
CA ASP A 106 -33.59 3.12 13.40
C ASP A 106 -33.52 1.71 14.04
N PRO A 107 -33.91 1.54 15.32
CA PRO A 107 -33.94 0.24 15.99
C PRO A 107 -34.78 -0.83 15.28
N ALA A 108 -35.79 -0.44 14.49
CA ALA A 108 -36.62 -1.35 13.72
C ALA A 108 -35.81 -2.12 12.66
N VAL A 109 -34.80 -1.49 12.07
CA VAL A 109 -33.91 -2.10 11.07
C VAL A 109 -33.07 -3.19 11.72
N LEU A 110 -32.50 -2.92 12.89
CA LEU A 110 -31.75 -3.90 13.68
C LEU A 110 -32.65 -5.07 14.12
N LYS A 111 -33.86 -4.77 14.57
CA LYS A 111 -34.86 -5.78 14.97
C LYS A 111 -35.27 -6.69 13.80
N ALA A 112 -35.32 -6.17 12.58
CA ALA A 112 -35.70 -6.92 11.39
C ALA A 112 -34.58 -7.85 10.88
N TRP A 113 -33.32 -7.55 11.19
CA TRP A 113 -32.16 -8.27 10.63
C TRP A 113 -32.19 -9.80 10.79
N PRO A 114 -32.51 -10.39 11.96
CA PRO A 114 -32.53 -11.85 12.11
C PRO A 114 -33.45 -12.54 11.09
N GLY A 115 -34.61 -11.93 10.82
CA GLY A 115 -35.56 -12.41 9.85
C GLY A 115 -35.10 -12.21 8.40
N ILE A 116 -34.57 -11.02 8.09
CA ILE A 116 -33.96 -10.71 6.79
C ILE A 116 -32.85 -11.72 6.47
N PHE A 117 -31.95 -11.99 7.42
CA PHE A 117 -30.86 -12.95 7.28
C PHE A 117 -31.39 -14.38 7.10
N LYS A 118 -32.35 -14.83 7.91
CA LYS A 118 -32.93 -16.19 7.81
C LYS A 118 -33.57 -16.43 6.45
N TRP A 119 -34.34 -15.47 5.93
CA TRP A 119 -34.90 -15.54 4.57
C TRP A 119 -33.84 -15.47 3.47
N SER A 120 -32.83 -14.59 3.61
CA SER A 120 -31.72 -14.53 2.66
C SER A 120 -30.98 -15.87 2.57
N ALA A 121 -30.70 -16.49 3.72
CA ALA A 121 -30.06 -17.80 3.80
C ALA A 121 -30.94 -18.92 3.21
N PHE A 122 -32.26 -18.85 3.42
CA PHE A 122 -33.21 -19.76 2.80
C PHE A 122 -33.15 -19.67 1.28
N PHE A 123 -33.28 -18.47 0.69
CA PHE A 123 -33.23 -18.30 -0.77
C PHE A 123 -31.84 -18.58 -1.35
N PHE A 124 -30.76 -18.29 -0.61
CA PHE A 124 -29.43 -18.72 -1.02
C PHE A 124 -29.39 -20.24 -1.19
N LYS A 125 -29.89 -21.01 -0.21
CA LYS A 125 -29.92 -22.48 -0.30
C LYS A 125 -30.87 -23.02 -1.37
N THR A 126 -32.07 -22.47 -1.54
CA THR A 126 -33.07 -23.04 -2.46
C THR A 126 -33.01 -22.49 -3.89
N ARG A 127 -32.40 -21.31 -4.11
CA ARG A 127 -32.33 -20.64 -5.42
C ARG A 127 -30.92 -20.43 -5.96
N VAL A 128 -29.91 -20.32 -5.10
CA VAL A 128 -28.53 -20.03 -5.53
C VAL A 128 -27.69 -21.30 -5.61
N ILE A 129 -27.62 -22.07 -4.53
CA ILE A 129 -26.84 -23.32 -4.44
C ILE A 129 -27.73 -24.57 -4.44
N SER A 130 -28.88 -24.50 -5.12
CA SER A 130 -29.84 -25.61 -5.16
C SER A 130 -29.26 -26.85 -5.83
N VAL A 131 -29.76 -28.01 -5.42
CA VAL A 131 -29.46 -29.29 -6.08
C VAL A 131 -30.79 -29.93 -6.50
N PRO A 132 -31.07 -30.09 -7.81
CA PRO A 132 -30.22 -29.70 -8.95
C PRO A 132 -30.08 -28.16 -9.11
N PRO A 133 -29.05 -27.66 -9.81
CA PRO A 133 -28.87 -26.23 -10.05
C PRO A 133 -30.03 -25.61 -10.83
N ARG A 134 -30.46 -24.41 -10.44
CA ARG A 134 -31.47 -23.64 -11.18
C ARG A 134 -30.94 -23.10 -12.51
N PRO A 135 -31.86 -22.73 -13.42
CA PRO A 135 -31.52 -21.88 -14.55
C PRO A 135 -30.73 -20.65 -14.09
N VAL A 136 -29.75 -20.30 -14.91
CA VAL A 136 -28.80 -19.23 -14.67
C VAL A 136 -29.48 -17.91 -14.31
N GLU A 137 -30.55 -17.55 -15.03
CA GLU A 137 -31.28 -16.30 -14.84
C GLU A 137 -31.98 -16.26 -13.47
N GLY A 138 -32.57 -17.39 -13.06
CA GLY A 138 -33.25 -17.49 -11.77
C GLY A 138 -32.27 -17.45 -10.59
N ARG A 139 -31.11 -18.09 -10.74
CA ARG A 139 -30.01 -18.03 -9.77
C ARG A 139 -29.46 -16.62 -9.63
N ARG A 140 -29.21 -15.94 -10.77
CA ARG A 140 -28.73 -14.56 -10.82
C ARG A 140 -29.70 -13.59 -10.16
N ALA A 141 -30.99 -13.68 -10.48
CA ALA A 141 -32.00 -12.81 -9.89
C ALA A 141 -32.07 -12.96 -8.36
N ALA A 142 -31.92 -14.17 -7.84
CA ALA A 142 -31.87 -14.39 -6.39
C ALA A 142 -30.61 -13.79 -5.75
N MET A 143 -29.45 -13.95 -6.40
CA MET A 143 -28.19 -13.34 -5.96
C MET A 143 -28.28 -11.81 -5.92
N ASP A 144 -28.79 -11.18 -6.98
CA ASP A 144 -28.92 -9.72 -7.05
C ASP A 144 -29.90 -9.18 -5.99
N VAL A 145 -31.03 -9.86 -5.75
CA VAL A 145 -31.96 -9.47 -4.68
C VAL A 145 -31.31 -9.55 -3.31
N ILE A 146 -30.61 -10.66 -2.99
CA ILE A 146 -29.94 -10.81 -1.69
C ILE A 146 -28.84 -9.76 -1.54
N ALA A 147 -27.92 -9.67 -2.50
CA ALA A 147 -26.77 -8.79 -2.43
C ALA A 147 -27.19 -7.31 -2.38
N MET A 148 -28.14 -6.89 -3.21
CA MET A 148 -28.59 -5.49 -3.22
C MET A 148 -29.39 -5.13 -1.97
N THR A 149 -30.16 -6.07 -1.40
CA THR A 149 -30.80 -5.87 -0.09
C THR A 149 -29.75 -5.65 0.98
N TRP A 150 -28.73 -6.50 1.03
CA TRP A 150 -27.67 -6.41 2.03
C TRP A 150 -26.87 -5.12 1.87
N TYR A 151 -26.46 -4.77 0.64
CA TYR A 151 -25.77 -3.52 0.35
C TYR A 151 -26.61 -2.27 0.68
N SER A 152 -27.92 -2.32 0.51
CA SER A 152 -28.79 -1.20 0.94
C SER A 152 -28.77 -1.05 2.46
N LEU A 153 -28.85 -2.18 3.18
CA LEU A 153 -28.90 -2.22 4.64
C LEU A 153 -27.57 -1.84 5.31
N THR A 154 -26.43 -2.05 4.65
CA THR A 154 -25.12 -1.65 5.20
C THR A 154 -24.96 -0.13 5.34
N ARG A 155 -25.86 0.67 4.75
CA ARG A 155 -25.92 2.13 4.93
C ARG A 155 -26.41 2.55 6.32
N ALA A 156 -27.00 1.62 7.09
CA ALA A 156 -27.30 1.82 8.51
C ALA A 156 -26.12 1.30 9.35
N ASP A 157 -25.35 2.22 9.94
CA ASP A 157 -24.10 1.90 10.66
C ASP A 157 -24.32 0.90 11.80
N ASN A 158 -25.39 1.07 12.58
CA ASN A 158 -25.76 0.17 13.67
C ASN A 158 -26.02 -1.29 13.22
N LEU A 159 -26.50 -1.47 11.99
CA LEU A 159 -26.78 -2.78 11.43
C LEU A 159 -25.53 -3.39 10.81
N ARG A 160 -24.65 -2.59 10.20
CA ARG A 160 -23.45 -3.06 9.50
C ARG A 160 -22.57 -3.97 10.38
N GLU A 161 -22.32 -3.58 11.63
CA GLU A 161 -21.57 -4.40 12.60
C GLU A 161 -22.28 -5.72 12.94
N THR A 162 -23.60 -5.66 13.12
CA THR A 162 -24.43 -6.84 13.38
C THR A 162 -24.41 -7.79 12.18
N MET A 163 -24.46 -7.27 10.95
CA MET A 163 -24.34 -8.05 9.73
C MET A 163 -22.99 -8.75 9.66
N ALA A 164 -21.89 -8.03 9.89
CA ALA A 164 -20.53 -8.60 9.85
C ALA A 164 -20.33 -9.71 10.90
N SER A 165 -20.83 -9.52 12.12
CA SER A 165 -20.73 -10.50 13.22
C SER A 165 -21.68 -11.69 13.10
N THR A 166 -22.73 -11.60 12.28
CA THR A 166 -23.69 -12.69 12.07
C THR A 166 -23.02 -13.92 11.44
N LYS A 167 -23.12 -15.07 12.10
CA LYS A 167 -22.58 -16.34 11.57
C LYS A 167 -23.27 -16.71 10.26
N GLY A 168 -22.49 -16.91 9.19
CA GLY A 168 -23.00 -17.24 7.86
C GLY A 168 -23.15 -16.04 6.91
N SER A 169 -23.08 -14.79 7.38
CA SER A 169 -23.23 -13.61 6.52
C SER A 169 -22.05 -13.45 5.56
N ILE A 170 -20.82 -13.38 6.08
CA ILE A 170 -19.59 -13.29 5.28
C ILE A 170 -19.50 -14.48 4.32
N GLU A 171 -19.87 -15.68 4.78
CA GLU A 171 -19.84 -16.89 3.97
C GLU A 171 -20.83 -16.80 2.80
N ILE A 172 -22.08 -16.38 3.03
CA ILE A 172 -23.06 -16.20 1.95
C ILE A 172 -22.62 -15.11 0.97
N ALA A 173 -22.18 -13.96 1.47
CA ALA A 173 -21.70 -12.87 0.61
C ALA A 173 -20.50 -13.29 -0.25
N THR A 174 -19.55 -14.02 0.33
CA THR A 174 -18.39 -14.56 -0.40
C THR A 174 -18.82 -15.54 -1.48
N HIS A 175 -19.72 -16.48 -1.20
CA HIS A 175 -20.21 -17.42 -2.22
C HIS A 175 -20.98 -16.71 -3.34
N ILE A 176 -21.84 -15.75 -3.02
CA ILE A 176 -22.55 -14.95 -4.01
C ILE A 176 -21.52 -14.21 -4.89
N TRP A 177 -20.52 -13.57 -4.28
CA TRP A 177 -19.45 -12.90 -5.00
C TRP A 177 -18.64 -13.84 -5.91
N LEU A 178 -18.36 -15.08 -5.49
CA LEU A 178 -17.66 -16.06 -6.31
C LEU A 178 -18.49 -16.55 -7.51
N LEU A 179 -19.78 -16.83 -7.31
CA LEU A 179 -20.69 -17.29 -8.36
C LEU A 179 -21.00 -16.21 -9.39
N ASP A 180 -20.85 -14.93 -9.02
CA ASP A 180 -21.09 -13.77 -9.86
C ASP A 180 -20.31 -13.79 -11.19
N SER A 181 -19.14 -14.46 -11.22
CA SER A 181 -18.27 -14.55 -12.41
C SER A 181 -18.65 -15.61 -13.43
N GLU A 182 -19.56 -16.52 -13.13
CA GLU A 182 -19.82 -17.68 -14.00
C GLU A 182 -20.73 -17.36 -15.20
N VAL A 183 -21.33 -16.17 -15.26
CA VAL A 183 -22.39 -15.87 -16.25
C VAL A 183 -22.40 -14.39 -16.69
N PRO A 184 -22.15 -14.08 -17.97
CA PRO A 184 -22.53 -12.81 -18.57
C PRO A 184 -24.07 -12.74 -18.73
N PHE A 185 -24.72 -11.77 -18.08
CA PHE A 185 -26.17 -11.56 -18.18
C PHE A 185 -26.50 -10.34 -19.04
N SER A 186 -27.46 -10.49 -19.95
CA SER A 186 -27.93 -9.47 -20.89
C SER A 186 -29.34 -8.94 -20.60
N GLY A 187 -29.94 -9.27 -19.45
CA GLY A 187 -31.25 -8.75 -19.04
C GLY A 187 -31.17 -7.48 -18.18
N PRO A 188 -32.33 -6.94 -17.76
CA PRO A 188 -32.39 -5.68 -17.01
C PRO A 188 -31.75 -5.84 -15.63
N GLN A 189 -30.69 -5.08 -15.36
CA GLN A 189 -30.08 -5.02 -14.04
C GLN A 189 -30.96 -4.22 -13.07
N LEU A 190 -31.06 -4.69 -11.82
CA LEU A 190 -31.76 -3.97 -10.75
C LEU A 190 -31.12 -2.61 -10.45
N VAL A 191 -29.78 -2.58 -10.47
CA VAL A 191 -28.94 -1.39 -10.30
C VAL A 191 -27.67 -1.59 -11.14
N ASN A 192 -27.11 -0.51 -11.67
CA ASN A 192 -25.92 -0.52 -12.51
C ASN A 192 -24.60 -0.58 -11.68
N ILE A 193 -24.55 -1.49 -10.70
CA ILE A 193 -23.37 -1.72 -9.84
C ILE A 193 -23.14 -3.23 -9.65
N PRO A 194 -21.89 -3.68 -9.38
CA PRO A 194 -21.61 -5.07 -9.05
C PRO A 194 -22.11 -5.41 -7.62
N SER A 195 -23.41 -5.67 -7.50
CA SER A 195 -24.14 -5.86 -6.23
C SER A 195 -23.47 -6.86 -5.28
N ALA A 196 -22.98 -7.99 -5.80
CA ALA A 196 -22.31 -9.02 -5.02
C ALA A 196 -20.98 -8.53 -4.43
N ALA A 197 -20.17 -7.81 -5.22
CA ALA A 197 -18.92 -7.21 -4.74
C ALA A 197 -19.22 -6.10 -3.74
N ALA A 198 -20.22 -5.25 -4.02
CA ALA A 198 -20.62 -4.14 -3.17
C ALA A 198 -21.12 -4.63 -1.79
N ALA A 199 -21.91 -5.69 -1.76
CA ALA A 199 -22.41 -6.29 -0.52
C ALA A 199 -21.27 -6.89 0.31
N LEU A 200 -20.36 -7.63 -0.32
CA LEU A 200 -19.20 -8.22 0.36
C LEU A 200 -18.27 -7.11 0.89
N ASP A 201 -17.90 -6.17 0.03
CA ASP A 201 -17.09 -4.99 0.36
C ASP A 201 -17.64 -4.26 1.59
N ALA A 202 -18.94 -3.95 1.58
CA ALA A 202 -19.57 -3.20 2.65
C ALA A 202 -19.57 -3.95 4.00
N ILE A 203 -19.67 -5.28 4.04
CA ILE A 203 -19.70 -6.02 5.31
C ILE A 203 -18.31 -6.44 5.83
N LEU A 204 -17.24 -6.28 5.03
CA LEU A 204 -15.87 -6.49 5.48
C LEU A 204 -15.38 -5.27 6.27
N ILE A 205 -15.78 -5.19 7.55
CA ILE A 205 -15.48 -4.02 8.41
C ILE A 205 -14.13 -4.08 9.11
N ASP A 206 -13.59 -5.28 9.36
CA ASP A 206 -12.32 -5.46 10.07
C ASP A 206 -11.55 -6.72 9.61
N ALA A 207 -10.32 -6.86 10.09
CA ALA A 207 -9.42 -7.96 9.73
C ALA A 207 -9.90 -9.36 10.17
N SER A 208 -10.73 -9.46 11.22
CA SER A 208 -11.24 -10.75 11.73
C SER A 208 -12.20 -11.43 10.75
N THR A 209 -12.77 -10.67 9.81
CA THR A 209 -13.66 -11.21 8.78
C THR A 209 -12.92 -11.95 7.66
N LEU A 210 -11.62 -11.73 7.48
CA LEU A 210 -10.87 -12.24 6.32
C LEU A 210 -10.69 -13.76 6.32
N ASP A 211 -10.49 -14.38 7.49
CA ASP A 211 -10.39 -15.84 7.60
C ASP A 211 -11.70 -16.53 7.18
N ARG A 212 -12.84 -15.88 7.43
CA ARG A 212 -14.16 -16.36 6.99
C ARG A 212 -14.31 -16.29 5.48
N VAL A 213 -13.77 -15.24 4.84
CA VAL A 213 -13.72 -15.14 3.37
C VAL A 213 -12.89 -16.27 2.77
N VAL A 214 -11.69 -16.53 3.32
CA VAL A 214 -10.82 -17.62 2.85
C VAL A 214 -11.48 -18.98 3.05
N THR A 215 -12.09 -19.20 4.21
CA THR A 215 -12.81 -20.46 4.52
C THR A 215 -13.97 -20.67 3.56
N ALA A 216 -14.78 -19.64 3.29
CA ALA A 216 -15.87 -19.70 2.32
C ALA A 216 -15.37 -19.91 0.87
N GLY A 217 -14.17 -19.42 0.55
CA GLY A 217 -13.48 -19.69 -0.71
C GLY A 217 -12.84 -21.08 -0.83
N GLY A 218 -13.12 -22.00 0.10
CA GLY A 218 -12.57 -23.36 0.09
C GLY A 218 -11.21 -23.50 0.77
N GLY A 219 -10.80 -22.52 1.59
CA GLY A 219 -9.56 -22.55 2.36
C GLY A 219 -8.30 -22.16 1.58
N ASN A 220 -8.43 -21.84 0.29
CA ASN A 220 -7.33 -21.36 -0.55
C ASN A 220 -7.54 -19.87 -0.92
N PRO A 221 -6.61 -18.95 -0.59
CA PRO A 221 -6.73 -17.54 -0.97
C PRO A 221 -6.55 -17.28 -2.47
N GLU A 222 -5.90 -18.16 -3.22
CA GLU A 222 -5.49 -17.91 -4.61
C GLU A 222 -6.66 -17.66 -5.60
N PRO A 223 -7.76 -18.44 -5.59
CA PRO A 223 -8.92 -18.15 -6.44
C PRO A 223 -9.56 -16.79 -6.14
N LEU A 224 -9.62 -16.41 -4.86
CA LEU A 224 -10.17 -15.13 -4.41
C LEU A 224 -9.34 -13.96 -4.97
N ILE A 225 -8.01 -14.06 -4.83
CA ILE A 225 -7.04 -13.10 -5.38
C ILE A 225 -7.22 -12.97 -6.90
N LYS A 226 -7.28 -14.10 -7.61
CA LYS A 226 -7.42 -14.11 -9.07
C LYS A 226 -8.71 -13.43 -9.53
N ILE A 227 -9.83 -13.71 -8.87
CA ILE A 227 -11.13 -13.11 -9.19
C ILE A 227 -11.12 -11.60 -8.92
N ALA A 228 -10.66 -11.17 -7.74
CA ALA A 228 -10.60 -9.74 -7.38
C ALA A 228 -9.72 -8.94 -8.36
N MET A 229 -8.53 -9.45 -8.67
CA MET A 229 -7.60 -8.83 -9.62
C MET A 229 -8.16 -8.82 -11.05
N SER A 230 -8.81 -9.90 -11.49
CA SER A 230 -9.40 -9.99 -12.83
C SER A 230 -10.54 -9.00 -13.01
N ARG A 231 -11.48 -8.92 -12.05
CA ARG A 231 -12.64 -8.01 -12.16
C ARG A 231 -12.22 -6.56 -12.17
N THR A 232 -11.28 -6.18 -11.32
CA THR A 232 -10.70 -4.84 -11.30
C THR A 232 -10.07 -4.48 -12.65
N ARG A 233 -9.24 -5.38 -13.23
CA ARG A 233 -8.66 -5.17 -14.57
C ARG A 233 -9.72 -5.05 -15.65
N THR A 234 -10.74 -5.91 -15.63
CA THR A 234 -11.82 -5.89 -16.61
C THR A 234 -12.62 -4.58 -16.54
N ALA A 235 -12.94 -4.08 -15.35
CA ALA A 235 -13.66 -2.83 -15.17
C ALA A 235 -12.87 -1.63 -15.70
N LEU A 236 -11.57 -1.56 -15.39
CA LEU A 236 -10.67 -0.48 -15.81
C LEU A 236 -10.28 -0.56 -17.30
N GLY A 237 -10.35 -1.75 -17.90
CA GLY A 237 -10.00 -1.97 -19.32
C GLY A 237 -11.10 -1.64 -20.32
N ARG A 238 -12.30 -1.23 -19.86
CA ARG A 238 -13.41 -0.87 -20.75
C ARG A 238 -13.16 0.50 -21.39
N THR A 239 -13.61 0.65 -22.64
CA THR A 239 -13.61 1.95 -23.35
C THR A 239 -14.42 3.00 -22.60
N HIS A 240 -15.52 2.58 -21.97
CA HIS A 240 -16.33 3.39 -21.08
C HIS A 240 -16.29 2.82 -19.67
N ILE A 241 -15.40 3.38 -18.84
CA ILE A 241 -15.29 3.02 -17.42
C ILE A 241 -16.56 3.50 -16.69
N VAL A 242 -17.11 2.63 -15.84
CA VAL A 242 -18.20 2.97 -14.92
C VAL A 242 -17.56 3.30 -13.56
N PRO A 243 -17.60 4.56 -13.09
CA PRO A 243 -16.86 4.98 -11.90
C PRO A 243 -17.21 4.18 -10.65
N GLN A 244 -18.50 3.93 -10.41
CA GLN A 244 -18.99 3.22 -9.22
C GLN A 244 -18.51 1.77 -9.20
N GLU A 245 -18.50 1.09 -10.35
CA GLU A 245 -17.99 -0.27 -10.47
C GLU A 245 -16.48 -0.34 -10.20
N ALA A 246 -15.70 0.60 -10.75
CA ALA A 246 -14.27 0.67 -10.50
C ALA A 246 -13.97 0.91 -9.01
N THR A 247 -14.70 1.82 -8.38
CA THR A 247 -14.57 2.15 -6.96
C THR A 247 -14.83 0.92 -6.08
N ILE A 248 -15.97 0.23 -6.27
CA ILE A 248 -16.32 -0.97 -5.49
C ILE A 248 -15.25 -2.06 -5.58
N TYR A 249 -14.66 -2.27 -6.77
CA TYR A 249 -13.60 -3.27 -6.90
C TYR A 249 -12.29 -2.85 -6.24
N LEU A 250 -11.95 -1.56 -6.26
CA LEU A 250 -10.76 -1.03 -5.58
C LEU A 250 -10.92 -1.06 -4.06
N ASP A 251 -12.08 -0.69 -3.54
CA ASP A 251 -12.40 -0.78 -2.10
C ASP A 251 -12.33 -2.23 -1.62
N LEU A 252 -12.90 -3.16 -2.39
CA LEU A 252 -12.83 -4.58 -2.06
C LEU A 252 -11.38 -5.09 -2.02
N LEU A 253 -10.51 -4.65 -2.94
CA LEU A 253 -9.08 -4.95 -2.85
C LEU A 253 -8.47 -4.39 -1.57
N GLY A 254 -8.83 -3.16 -1.18
CA GLY A 254 -8.41 -2.54 0.08
C GLY A 254 -8.81 -3.36 1.29
N HIS A 255 -10.07 -3.79 1.35
CA HIS A 255 -10.62 -4.61 2.43
C HIS A 255 -9.97 -6.00 2.51
N LEU A 256 -9.78 -6.68 1.38
CA LEU A 256 -9.08 -7.98 1.34
C LEU A 256 -7.60 -7.87 1.74
N SER A 257 -7.01 -6.68 1.64
CA SER A 257 -5.63 -6.37 2.02
C SER A 257 -5.49 -5.70 3.40
N ARG A 258 -6.57 -5.59 4.19
CA ARG A 258 -6.55 -4.83 5.46
C ARG A 258 -5.54 -5.37 6.48
N ALA A 259 -5.40 -6.69 6.61
CA ALA A 259 -4.52 -7.31 7.60
C ALA A 259 -3.08 -7.49 7.06
N PRO A 260 -2.03 -6.88 7.67
CA PRO A 260 -0.66 -6.87 7.14
C PRO A 260 -0.05 -8.24 6.83
N ASN A 261 -0.31 -9.24 7.66
CA ASN A 261 0.30 -10.57 7.54
C ASN A 261 -0.66 -11.62 6.96
N HIS A 262 -1.83 -11.21 6.48
CA HIS A 262 -2.84 -12.14 6.02
C HIS A 262 -2.53 -12.66 4.60
N PRO A 263 -2.78 -13.96 4.30
CA PRO A 263 -2.47 -14.55 2.99
C PRO A 263 -3.10 -13.83 1.80
N LEU A 264 -4.29 -13.25 1.95
CA LEU A 264 -4.93 -12.45 0.89
C LEU A 264 -4.08 -11.22 0.52
N ARG A 265 -3.59 -10.47 1.51
CA ARG A 265 -2.75 -9.29 1.26
C ARG A 265 -1.46 -9.68 0.55
N LEU A 266 -0.74 -10.66 1.10
CA LEU A 266 0.53 -11.13 0.53
C LEU A 266 0.35 -11.66 -0.90
N GLY A 267 -0.73 -12.41 -1.14
CA GLY A 267 -1.04 -12.93 -2.46
C GLY A 267 -1.48 -11.85 -3.45
N LEU A 268 -2.22 -10.82 -3.02
CA LEU A 268 -2.57 -9.65 -3.84
C LEU A 268 -1.33 -8.84 -4.23
N LEU A 269 -0.41 -8.61 -3.30
CA LEU A 269 0.88 -7.97 -3.56
C LEU A 269 1.67 -8.75 -4.62
N ASN A 270 1.81 -10.07 -4.44
CA ASN A 270 2.47 -10.95 -5.41
C ASN A 270 1.78 -10.97 -6.78
N ALA A 271 0.45 -10.83 -6.82
CA ALA A 271 -0.32 -10.74 -8.05
C ALA A 271 -0.24 -9.37 -8.76
N GLY A 272 0.51 -8.41 -8.21
CA GLY A 272 0.75 -7.09 -8.79
C GLY A 272 -0.32 -6.05 -8.46
N ALA A 273 -0.98 -6.14 -7.30
CA ALA A 273 -2.03 -5.22 -6.88
C ALA A 273 -1.56 -3.75 -6.76
N ILE A 274 -0.33 -3.50 -6.30
CA ILE A 274 0.24 -2.13 -6.22
C ILE A 274 0.25 -1.47 -7.61
N ALA A 275 0.79 -2.17 -8.61
CA ALA A 275 0.85 -1.65 -9.97
C ALA A 275 -0.55 -1.48 -10.58
N LEU A 276 -1.48 -2.39 -10.27
CA LEU A 276 -2.87 -2.28 -10.73
C LEU A 276 -3.57 -1.06 -10.14
N CYS A 277 -3.52 -0.86 -8.81
CA CYS A 277 -4.19 0.25 -8.13
C CYS A 277 -3.57 1.60 -8.50
N THR A 278 -2.25 1.66 -8.68
CA THR A 278 -1.59 2.88 -9.16
C THR A 278 -2.07 3.25 -10.57
N ARG A 279 -2.08 2.29 -11.51
CA ARG A 279 -2.61 2.53 -12.86
C ARG A 279 -4.10 2.82 -12.88
N ALA A 280 -4.86 2.27 -11.93
CA ALA A 280 -6.26 2.59 -11.74
C ALA A 280 -6.42 4.07 -11.37
N ALA A 281 -5.70 4.54 -10.34
CA ALA A 281 -5.71 5.95 -9.93
C ALA A 281 -5.35 6.90 -11.08
N VAL A 282 -4.29 6.58 -11.85
CA VAL A 282 -3.90 7.36 -13.04
C VAL A 282 -5.01 7.38 -14.11
N THR A 283 -5.60 6.21 -14.41
CA THR A 283 -6.66 6.10 -15.42
C THR A 283 -7.90 6.88 -15.00
N LEU A 284 -8.32 6.75 -13.74
CA LEU A 284 -9.52 7.38 -13.19
C LEU A 284 -9.35 8.89 -13.06
N VAL A 285 -8.19 9.38 -12.61
CA VAL A 285 -7.96 10.84 -12.51
C VAL A 285 -7.86 11.49 -13.89
N ARG A 286 -7.33 10.79 -14.90
CA ARG A 286 -7.37 11.27 -16.28
C ARG A 286 -8.79 11.32 -16.82
N ALA A 287 -9.61 10.32 -16.52
CA ALA A 287 -11.04 10.32 -16.90
C ALA A 287 -11.79 11.46 -16.20
N LEU A 288 -11.53 11.70 -14.91
CA LEU A 288 -12.04 12.83 -14.14
C LEU A 288 -11.66 14.16 -14.81
N ASN A 289 -10.38 14.37 -15.11
CA ASN A 289 -9.88 15.59 -15.76
C ASN A 289 -10.45 15.80 -17.17
N ALA A 290 -10.69 14.73 -17.93
CA ALA A 290 -11.22 14.81 -19.28
C ALA A 290 -12.74 15.05 -19.33
N ARG A 291 -13.49 14.48 -18.38
CA ARG A 291 -14.96 14.46 -18.40
C ARG A 291 -15.60 15.43 -17.41
N GLY A 292 -14.89 15.81 -16.35
CA GLY A 292 -15.41 16.63 -15.26
C GLY A 292 -16.47 15.94 -14.40
N ASP A 293 -16.57 14.61 -14.47
CA ASP A 293 -17.54 13.82 -13.69
C ASP A 293 -16.97 13.49 -12.30
N PRO A 294 -17.50 14.07 -11.21
CA PRO A 294 -16.97 13.88 -9.87
C PRO A 294 -17.05 12.43 -9.37
N ALA A 295 -17.90 11.57 -9.97
CA ALA A 295 -18.01 10.17 -9.57
C ALA A 295 -16.70 9.37 -9.75
N PHE A 296 -15.75 9.86 -10.56
CA PHE A 296 -14.43 9.25 -10.69
C PHE A 296 -13.52 9.51 -9.49
N LEU A 297 -13.80 10.54 -8.68
CA LEU A 297 -12.94 10.92 -7.56
C LEU A 297 -12.89 9.81 -6.50
N ASP A 298 -14.03 9.21 -6.16
CA ASP A 298 -14.10 8.10 -5.19
C ASP A 298 -13.20 6.93 -5.60
N GLY A 299 -13.17 6.59 -6.89
CA GLY A 299 -12.30 5.53 -7.40
C GLY A 299 -10.82 5.92 -7.39
N VAL A 300 -10.49 7.20 -7.59
CA VAL A 300 -9.11 7.71 -7.42
C VAL A 300 -8.69 7.59 -5.95
N ILE A 301 -9.55 8.01 -5.02
CA ILE A 301 -9.35 7.90 -3.58
C ILE A 301 -9.12 6.43 -3.23
N ALA A 302 -10.05 5.52 -3.55
CA ALA A 302 -9.93 4.08 -3.30
C ALA A 302 -8.60 3.50 -3.79
N GLY A 303 -8.17 3.87 -5.01
CA GLY A 303 -6.90 3.45 -5.57
C GLY A 303 -5.68 3.96 -4.79
N LEU A 304 -5.68 5.22 -4.36
CA LEU A 304 -4.61 5.81 -3.54
C LEU A 304 -4.65 5.31 -2.09
N SER A 305 -5.84 5.09 -1.51
CA SER A 305 -6.06 4.47 -0.20
C SER A 305 -5.45 3.08 -0.12
N TYR A 306 -5.62 2.28 -1.17
CA TYR A 306 -4.97 0.97 -1.28
C TYR A 306 -3.44 1.09 -1.14
N LEU A 307 -2.85 2.08 -1.82
CA LEU A 307 -1.41 2.32 -1.80
C LEU A 307 -0.94 2.80 -0.43
N ALA A 308 -1.60 3.81 0.16
CA ALA A 308 -1.25 4.30 1.48
C ALA A 308 -1.26 3.19 2.54
N ASN A 309 -2.24 2.29 2.47
CA ASN A 309 -2.28 1.10 3.33
C ASN A 309 -1.12 0.13 3.01
N CYS A 310 -0.80 -0.13 1.74
CA CYS A 310 0.04 -1.26 1.34
C CYS A 310 1.51 -0.97 1.04
N LEU A 311 1.93 0.28 0.85
CA LEU A 311 3.31 0.61 0.47
C LEU A 311 4.34 0.18 1.52
N GLN A 312 3.97 0.14 2.79
CA GLN A 312 4.86 -0.30 3.89
C GLN A 312 4.72 -1.80 4.22
N SER A 313 4.04 -2.59 3.38
CA SER A 313 3.96 -4.05 3.59
C SER A 313 5.35 -4.68 3.52
N THR A 314 5.59 -5.72 4.31
CA THR A 314 6.88 -6.44 4.36
C THR A 314 8.07 -5.50 4.57
N GLU A 315 9.00 -5.36 3.62
CA GLU A 315 10.13 -4.42 3.62
C GLU A 315 9.78 -3.04 3.01
N GLY A 316 8.67 -2.96 2.29
CA GLY A 316 8.08 -1.76 1.71
C GLY A 316 8.77 -1.16 0.47
N PHE A 317 10.12 -1.16 0.40
CA PHE A 317 10.81 -0.50 -0.71
C PHE A 317 10.46 -1.11 -2.08
N THR A 318 10.20 -2.43 -2.14
CA THR A 318 9.72 -3.11 -3.35
C THR A 318 8.41 -2.53 -3.86
N TRP A 319 7.45 -2.32 -2.95
CA TRP A 319 6.12 -1.81 -3.28
C TRP A 319 6.17 -0.32 -3.63
N VAL A 320 7.01 0.46 -2.95
CA VAL A 320 7.30 1.86 -3.30
C VAL A 320 7.83 1.95 -4.72
N ILE A 321 8.87 1.20 -5.08
CA ILE A 321 9.44 1.17 -6.44
C ILE A 321 8.37 0.76 -7.45
N GLN A 322 7.59 -0.29 -7.16
CA GLN A 322 6.54 -0.76 -8.06
C GLN A 322 5.47 0.32 -8.32
N SER A 323 5.07 1.08 -7.31
CA SER A 323 4.12 2.19 -7.46
C SER A 323 4.70 3.36 -8.27
N LEU A 324 5.97 3.72 -8.03
CA LEU A 324 6.64 4.80 -8.77
C LEU A 324 6.78 4.44 -10.26
N ASN A 325 7.17 3.20 -10.56
CA ASN A 325 7.24 2.68 -11.93
C ASN A 325 5.86 2.58 -12.60
N ALA A 326 4.79 2.54 -11.81
CA ALA A 326 3.40 2.55 -12.28
C ALA A 326 2.76 3.95 -12.27
N ASP A 327 3.57 5.01 -12.18
CA ASP A 327 3.20 6.42 -12.27
C ASP A 327 2.46 7.00 -11.05
N LEU A 328 2.83 6.57 -9.83
CA LEU A 328 2.31 7.14 -8.59
C LEU A 328 2.43 8.68 -8.53
N LEU A 329 3.58 9.24 -8.94
CA LEU A 329 3.77 10.70 -8.93
C LEU A 329 2.79 11.42 -9.87
N VAL A 330 2.50 10.83 -11.03
CA VAL A 330 1.48 11.36 -11.95
C VAL A 330 0.10 11.31 -11.30
N ALA A 331 -0.26 10.19 -10.67
CA ALA A 331 -1.54 10.07 -9.97
C ALA A 331 -1.70 11.15 -8.90
N LEU A 332 -0.70 11.35 -8.03
CA LEU A 332 -0.75 12.36 -6.96
C LEU A 332 -0.86 13.78 -7.51
N VAL A 333 -0.06 14.13 -8.53
CA VAL A 333 -0.07 15.48 -9.10
C VAL A 333 -1.35 15.76 -9.88
N GLU A 334 -1.83 14.82 -10.68
CA GLU A 334 -3.09 14.97 -11.43
C GLU A 334 -4.31 15.05 -10.50
N THR A 335 -4.25 14.42 -9.33
CA THR A 335 -5.32 14.46 -8.32
C THR A 335 -5.28 15.74 -7.49
N SER A 336 -4.12 16.40 -7.39
CA SER A 336 -3.92 17.57 -6.53
C SER A 336 -4.94 18.73 -6.67
N PRO A 337 -5.54 19.02 -7.85
CA PRO A 337 -6.59 20.04 -7.95
C PRO A 337 -7.85 19.70 -7.14
N TYR A 338 -8.11 18.42 -6.87
CA TYR A 338 -9.31 17.93 -6.18
C TYR A 338 -9.13 17.76 -4.67
N PHE A 339 -7.91 17.97 -4.14
CA PHE A 339 -7.65 17.85 -2.69
C PHE A 339 -8.47 18.78 -1.81
N SER A 340 -9.04 19.85 -2.35
CA SER A 340 -9.95 20.75 -1.63
C SER A 340 -11.40 20.25 -1.56
N GLN A 341 -11.73 19.22 -2.35
CA GLN A 341 -13.06 18.60 -2.42
C GLN A 341 -13.14 17.31 -1.61
N MET A 342 -11.99 16.77 -1.19
CA MET A 342 -11.90 15.60 -0.32
C MET A 342 -12.20 16.00 1.12
N ASP A 343 -12.71 15.07 1.92
CA ASP A 343 -12.70 15.25 3.38
C ASP A 343 -11.26 15.20 3.92
N GLU A 344 -11.10 15.63 5.17
CA GLU A 344 -9.76 15.74 5.78
C GLU A 344 -9.11 14.37 6.01
N ASP A 345 -9.87 13.31 6.27
CA ASP A 345 -9.32 11.97 6.52
C ASP A 345 -8.73 11.39 5.22
N ASP A 346 -9.46 11.51 4.10
CA ASP A 346 -8.99 11.09 2.78
C ASP A 346 -7.79 11.93 2.31
N TYR A 347 -7.84 13.25 2.54
CA TYR A 347 -6.73 14.15 2.21
C TYR A 347 -5.46 13.81 2.99
N ASP A 348 -5.57 13.63 4.31
CA ASP A 348 -4.43 13.31 5.18
C ASP A 348 -3.83 11.96 4.83
N MET A 349 -4.68 10.96 4.60
CA MET A 349 -4.23 9.62 4.21
C MET A 349 -3.49 9.62 2.86
N ILE A 350 -4.01 10.31 1.84
CA ILE A 350 -3.35 10.39 0.52
C ILE A 350 -2.02 11.14 0.64
N THR A 351 -2.03 12.29 1.34
CA THR A 351 -0.86 13.15 1.44
C THR A 351 0.22 12.63 2.39
N LEU A 352 -0.11 11.67 3.26
CA LEU A 352 0.88 10.91 4.05
C LEU A 352 1.96 10.28 3.16
N SER A 353 1.60 9.88 1.94
CA SER A 353 2.55 9.38 0.96
C SER A 353 3.64 10.39 0.60
N LEU A 354 3.28 11.68 0.43
CA LEU A 354 4.22 12.77 0.13
C LEU A 354 4.92 13.31 1.37
N LYS A 355 4.23 13.31 2.51
CA LYS A 355 4.71 13.86 3.77
C LYS A 355 5.73 12.95 4.46
N GLU A 356 5.51 11.64 4.43
CA GLU A 356 6.23 10.69 5.28
C GLU A 356 6.70 9.45 4.52
N THR A 357 5.80 8.73 3.85
CA THR A 357 6.16 7.43 3.23
C THR A 357 7.26 7.60 2.17
N LEU A 358 7.02 8.31 1.06
CA LEU A 358 8.03 8.45 0.01
C LEU A 358 9.34 9.10 0.52
N PRO A 359 9.31 10.20 1.31
CA PRO A 359 10.52 10.78 1.90
C PRO A 359 11.40 9.81 2.70
N THR A 360 10.81 8.99 3.58
CA THR A 360 11.58 8.06 4.44
C THR A 360 12.23 6.94 3.63
N TYR A 361 11.66 6.57 2.47
CA TYR A 361 12.25 5.61 1.54
C TYR A 361 13.33 6.20 0.61
N LEU A 362 13.57 7.53 0.60
CA LEU A 362 14.68 8.15 -0.14
C LEU A 362 16.06 7.88 0.46
N VAL A 363 16.15 6.93 1.39
CA VAL A 363 17.42 6.34 1.84
C VAL A 363 17.87 5.20 0.92
N TYR A 364 16.96 4.62 0.13
CA TYR A 364 17.27 3.56 -0.83
C TYR A 364 17.63 4.15 -2.20
N ARG A 365 18.82 3.82 -2.75
CA ARG A 365 19.24 4.24 -4.09
C ARG A 365 18.24 3.81 -5.16
N SER A 366 17.74 2.59 -5.06
CA SER A 366 16.73 2.03 -5.97
C SER A 366 15.43 2.85 -5.98
N VAL A 367 14.98 3.32 -4.81
CA VAL A 367 13.82 4.22 -4.69
C VAL A 367 14.14 5.60 -5.27
N ILE A 368 15.29 6.19 -4.95
CA ILE A 368 15.70 7.50 -5.51
C ILE A 368 15.69 7.46 -7.04
N GLN A 369 16.23 6.39 -7.65
CA GLN A 369 16.23 6.22 -9.10
C GLN A 369 14.81 6.10 -9.67
N ALA A 370 13.91 5.38 -8.99
CA ALA A 370 12.52 5.28 -9.40
C ALA A 370 11.78 6.63 -9.28
N VAL A 371 12.09 7.42 -8.25
CA VAL A 371 11.56 8.80 -8.09
C VAL A 371 12.07 9.71 -9.19
N ASP A 372 13.37 9.71 -9.49
CA ASP A 372 13.96 10.50 -10.58
C ASP A 372 13.29 10.18 -11.94
N GLN A 373 13.17 8.89 -12.27
CA GLN A 373 12.47 8.46 -13.48
C GLN A 373 11.00 8.89 -13.49
N GLY A 374 10.33 8.85 -12.33
CA GLY A 374 8.96 9.33 -12.18
C GLY A 374 8.84 10.85 -12.37
N MET A 375 9.79 11.63 -11.83
CA MET A 375 9.85 13.08 -11.99
C MET A 375 10.07 13.48 -13.46
N GLN A 376 10.91 12.75 -14.20
CA GLN A 376 11.17 12.98 -15.63
C GLN A 376 9.93 12.77 -16.51
N ARG A 377 8.92 12.02 -16.05
CA ARG A 377 7.65 11.85 -16.77
C ARG A 377 6.67 12.99 -16.54
N LEU A 378 6.93 13.88 -15.58
CA LEU A 378 6.07 15.02 -15.31
C LEU A 378 6.33 16.17 -16.29
N GLN A 379 5.26 16.82 -16.72
CA GLN A 379 5.30 17.95 -17.65
C GLN A 379 5.09 19.29 -16.92
N PRO A 380 5.43 20.44 -17.53
CA PRO A 380 5.26 21.77 -16.92
C PRO A 380 3.85 22.02 -16.34
N GLU A 381 2.80 21.52 -17.00
CA GLU A 381 1.42 21.63 -16.52
C GLU A 381 1.17 20.90 -15.20
N HIS A 382 1.85 19.77 -14.95
CA HIS A 382 1.75 19.01 -13.71
C HIS A 382 2.27 19.85 -12.53
N PHE A 383 3.45 20.48 -12.69
CA PHE A 383 4.01 21.37 -11.66
C PHE A 383 3.11 22.58 -11.37
N LYS A 384 2.46 23.12 -12.40
CA LYS A 384 1.48 24.20 -12.24
C LYS A 384 0.22 23.77 -11.47
N LYS A 385 -0.27 22.54 -11.70
CA LYS A 385 -1.43 21.98 -10.98
C LYS A 385 -1.12 21.86 -9.48
N ILE A 386 -0.06 21.13 -9.13
CA ILE A 386 0.27 20.91 -7.72
C ILE A 386 0.71 22.20 -7.01
N GLY A 387 1.37 23.11 -7.73
CA GLY A 387 1.76 24.42 -7.22
C GLY A 387 0.59 25.34 -6.81
N LYS A 388 -0.64 25.02 -7.23
CA LYS A 388 -1.87 25.72 -6.84
C LYS A 388 -2.74 24.94 -5.85
N SER A 389 -2.33 23.72 -5.48
CA SER A 389 -3.10 22.83 -4.63
C SER A 389 -2.80 23.01 -3.13
N LYS A 390 -3.65 22.43 -2.27
CA LYS A 390 -3.41 22.31 -0.81
C LYS A 390 -2.10 21.57 -0.49
N ALA A 391 -1.61 20.72 -1.39
CA ALA A 391 -0.40 19.92 -1.21
C ALA A 391 0.89 20.56 -1.76
N LYS A 392 0.86 21.85 -2.15
CA LYS A 392 2.03 22.56 -2.72
C LYS A 392 3.28 22.40 -1.85
N ASP A 393 3.18 22.69 -0.56
CA ASP A 393 4.35 22.73 0.32
C ASP A 393 4.87 21.31 0.60
N LEU A 394 3.97 20.34 0.78
CA LEU A 394 4.32 18.92 0.89
C LEU A 394 5.09 18.43 -0.34
N TRP A 395 4.60 18.77 -1.53
CA TRP A 395 5.27 18.44 -2.79
C TRP A 395 6.65 19.07 -2.91
N ASN A 396 6.78 20.36 -2.59
CA ASN A 396 8.06 21.06 -2.69
C ASN A 396 9.09 20.49 -1.71
N ASN A 397 8.67 20.15 -0.49
CA ASN A 397 9.54 19.51 0.50
C ASN A 397 10.00 18.13 0.04
N PHE A 398 9.08 17.29 -0.45
CA PHE A 398 9.41 15.98 -1.02
C PHE A 398 10.36 16.10 -2.21
N ARG A 399 10.06 17.00 -3.15
CA ARG A 399 10.87 17.23 -4.35
C ARG A 399 12.29 17.69 -4.00
N SER A 400 12.41 18.67 -3.12
CA SER A 400 13.71 19.18 -2.68
C SER A 400 14.56 18.08 -2.03
N LEU A 401 13.96 17.25 -1.18
CA LEU A 401 14.64 16.10 -0.59
C LEU A 401 15.06 15.09 -1.68
N ALA A 402 14.17 14.76 -2.62
CA ALA A 402 14.49 13.83 -3.71
C ALA A 402 15.65 14.32 -4.59
N GLU A 403 15.68 15.61 -4.92
CA GLU A 403 16.77 16.24 -5.67
C GLU A 403 18.09 16.20 -4.89
N GLU A 404 18.05 16.49 -3.58
CA GLU A 404 19.22 16.39 -2.70
C GLU A 404 19.76 14.95 -2.66
N ARG A 405 18.87 13.95 -2.52
CA ARG A 405 19.29 12.53 -2.47
C ARG A 405 19.81 12.04 -3.83
N LEU A 406 19.24 12.50 -4.94
CA LEU A 406 19.75 12.21 -6.27
C LEU A 406 21.15 12.79 -6.48
N PHE A 407 21.40 14.00 -5.99
CA PHE A 407 22.75 14.59 -6.00
C PHE A 407 23.76 13.70 -5.25
N VAL A 408 23.39 13.12 -4.10
CA VAL A 408 24.26 12.15 -3.39
C VAL A 408 24.54 10.93 -4.25
N VAL A 409 23.55 10.39 -4.95
CA VAL A 409 23.73 9.24 -5.86
C VAL A 409 24.71 9.58 -6.98
N LEU A 410 24.54 10.73 -7.64
CA LEU A 410 25.40 11.18 -8.74
C LEU A 410 26.83 11.45 -8.26
N HIS A 411 26.97 12.11 -7.11
CA HIS A 411 28.27 12.36 -6.51
C HIS A 411 28.98 11.06 -6.12
N ALA A 412 28.28 10.12 -5.47
CA ALA A 412 28.84 8.82 -5.13
C ALA A 412 29.26 8.05 -6.39
N ALA A 413 28.50 8.11 -7.48
CA ALA A 413 28.84 7.49 -8.75
C ALA A 413 30.07 8.13 -9.42
N ALA A 414 30.18 9.46 -9.41
CA ALA A 414 31.32 10.19 -9.97
C ALA A 414 32.64 9.90 -9.21
N VAL A 415 32.53 9.59 -7.91
CA VAL A 415 33.66 9.21 -7.05
C VAL A 415 33.91 7.68 -7.07
N LYS A 416 32.96 6.88 -7.59
CA LYS A 416 33.01 5.42 -7.60
C LYS A 416 34.14 4.92 -8.50
N GLY A 417 34.98 4.03 -7.96
CA GLY A 417 35.98 3.28 -8.72
C GLY A 417 37.31 4.00 -8.96
N LYS A 418 37.46 5.26 -8.56
CA LYS A 418 38.70 6.02 -8.80
C LYS A 418 39.82 5.69 -7.81
N ALA A 419 39.48 5.19 -6.62
CA ALA A 419 40.43 4.55 -5.72
C ALA A 419 39.74 3.59 -4.73
N ALA A 420 40.51 2.63 -4.24
CA ALA A 420 40.14 1.69 -3.20
C ALA A 420 41.18 1.75 -2.07
N THR A 421 40.75 1.39 -0.86
CA THR A 421 41.66 1.24 0.27
C THR A 421 42.00 -0.24 0.46
N CYS A 422 43.19 -0.48 1.02
CA CYS A 422 43.57 -1.82 1.45
C CYS A 422 42.84 -2.19 2.74
N ASP A 423 42.05 -3.27 2.67
CA ASP A 423 41.25 -3.79 3.81
C ASP A 423 42.13 -4.37 4.94
N ASN A 424 43.45 -4.32 4.79
CA ASN A 424 44.37 -4.52 5.91
C ASN A 424 44.40 -3.22 6.73
N VAL A 425 43.85 -3.28 7.94
CA VAL A 425 43.76 -2.16 8.90
C VAL A 425 45.11 -1.53 9.23
N GLN A 426 46.20 -2.30 9.13
CA GLN A 426 47.56 -1.80 9.36
C GLN A 426 48.16 -1.09 8.13
N CYS A 427 47.63 -1.31 6.93
CA CYS A 427 48.14 -0.74 5.69
C CYS A 427 47.36 0.52 5.27
N GLN A 428 46.05 0.38 5.04
CA GLN A 428 45.17 1.46 4.57
C GLN A 428 45.71 2.25 3.35
N LYS A 429 46.54 1.60 2.51
CA LYS A 429 47.00 2.20 1.25
C LYS A 429 45.78 2.48 0.39
N ILE A 430 45.69 3.70 -0.13
CA ILE A 430 44.67 4.15 -1.06
C ILE A 430 45.32 4.22 -2.44
N ASP A 431 44.74 3.57 -3.44
CA ASP A 431 45.27 3.53 -4.80
C ASP A 431 44.13 3.26 -5.81
N ALA A 432 44.38 3.30 -7.12
CA ALA A 432 43.35 3.00 -8.12
C ALA A 432 42.77 1.57 -7.90
N LYS A 433 41.44 1.39 -7.98
CA LYS A 433 40.75 0.14 -7.61
C LYS A 433 41.28 -1.10 -8.36
N ASN A 434 41.78 -0.91 -9.58
CA ASN A 434 42.39 -1.96 -10.41
C ASN A 434 43.76 -2.46 -9.90
N THR A 435 44.42 -1.72 -9.00
CA THR A 435 45.69 -2.14 -8.38
C THR A 435 45.51 -3.09 -7.20
N PHE A 436 44.27 -3.28 -6.73
CA PHE A 436 43.95 -4.12 -5.58
C PHE A 436 43.58 -5.55 -5.98
N ARG A 437 44.01 -6.50 -5.15
CA ARG A 437 43.68 -7.92 -5.28
C ARG A 437 42.41 -8.22 -4.50
N LYS A 438 41.44 -8.88 -5.14
CA LYS A 438 40.23 -9.41 -4.48
C LYS A 438 40.55 -10.71 -3.75
N CYS A 439 39.96 -10.92 -2.57
CA CYS A 439 39.98 -12.21 -1.90
C CYS A 439 39.22 -13.27 -2.71
N SER A 440 39.88 -14.37 -3.11
CA SER A 440 39.26 -15.45 -3.90
C SER A 440 38.12 -16.19 -3.19
N GLY A 441 38.03 -16.10 -1.86
CA GLY A 441 36.98 -16.76 -1.09
C GLY A 441 35.65 -16.02 -1.09
N CYS A 442 35.67 -14.74 -0.72
CA CYS A 442 34.45 -13.92 -0.60
C CYS A 442 34.24 -12.97 -1.78
N SER A 443 35.25 -12.76 -2.61
CA SER A 443 35.32 -11.74 -3.67
C SER A 443 35.12 -10.30 -3.19
N THR A 444 34.95 -10.07 -1.88
CA THR A 444 34.50 -8.78 -1.34
C THR A 444 35.54 -7.84 -0.80
N THR A 445 36.70 -8.35 -0.48
CA THR A 445 37.74 -7.64 0.28
C THR A 445 38.95 -7.44 -0.62
N LEU A 446 39.51 -6.23 -0.60
CA LEU A 446 40.55 -5.69 -1.47
C LEU A 446 41.85 -5.53 -0.69
N TYR A 447 42.94 -6.04 -1.24
CA TYR A 447 44.27 -5.92 -0.65
C TYR A 447 45.28 -5.37 -1.66
N CYS A 448 46.10 -4.40 -1.26
CA CYS A 448 47.16 -3.89 -2.13
C CYS A 448 48.27 -4.93 -2.36
N SER A 449 48.37 -5.96 -1.51
CA SER A 449 49.37 -7.03 -1.62
C SER A 449 48.92 -8.35 -0.97
N LYS A 450 49.63 -9.44 -1.28
CA LYS A 450 49.38 -10.77 -0.69
C LYS A 450 49.74 -10.80 0.80
N GLU A 451 50.72 -10.00 1.20
CA GLU A 451 51.15 -9.82 2.57
C GLU A 451 50.03 -9.17 3.38
N CYS A 452 49.42 -8.10 2.83
CA CYS A 452 48.26 -7.45 3.45
C CYS A 452 47.06 -8.39 3.58
N GLN A 453 46.80 -9.23 2.58
CA GLN A 453 45.79 -10.28 2.68
C GLN A 453 46.11 -11.28 3.81
N THR A 454 47.37 -11.67 3.95
CA THR A 454 47.80 -12.67 4.96
C THR A 454 47.68 -12.11 6.37
N VAL A 455 48.07 -10.85 6.58
CA VAL A 455 47.92 -10.15 7.87
C VAL A 455 46.44 -9.99 8.21
N ALA A 456 45.62 -9.49 7.29
CA ALA A 456 44.19 -9.36 7.51
C ALA A 456 43.49 -10.71 7.75
N TRP A 457 43.97 -11.79 7.13
CA TRP A 457 43.45 -13.14 7.31
C TRP A 457 43.76 -13.74 8.69
N LYS A 458 44.96 -13.50 9.23
CA LYS A 458 45.41 -14.05 10.51
C LYS A 458 45.04 -13.16 11.70
N GLU A 459 45.16 -11.86 11.55
CA GLU A 459 45.13 -10.87 12.64
C GLU A 459 43.97 -9.87 12.49
N GLY A 460 43.50 -9.61 11.26
CA GLY A 460 42.47 -8.59 10.97
C GLY A 460 41.02 -9.10 10.87
N GLY A 461 40.71 -10.28 11.41
CA GLY A 461 39.33 -10.81 11.47
C GLY A 461 38.72 -11.27 10.14
N HIS A 462 39.41 -11.11 9.00
CA HIS A 462 38.82 -11.38 7.68
C HIS A 462 38.40 -12.84 7.46
N LYS A 463 39.11 -13.81 8.06
CA LYS A 463 38.81 -15.25 7.93
C LYS A 463 37.37 -15.60 8.38
N GLN A 464 36.89 -14.96 9.44
CA GLN A 464 35.52 -15.20 9.95
C GLN A 464 34.48 -14.57 9.02
N MET A 465 34.69 -13.30 8.63
CA MET A 465 33.81 -12.60 7.69
C MET A 465 33.73 -13.27 6.31
N CYS A 466 34.84 -13.83 5.82
CA CYS A 466 34.89 -14.54 4.54
C CYS A 466 34.00 -15.79 4.53
N LYS A 467 34.06 -16.61 5.58
CA LYS A 467 33.22 -17.82 5.72
C LYS A 467 31.73 -17.49 5.86
N MET A 468 31.43 -16.37 6.51
CA MET A 468 30.07 -15.88 6.70
C MET A 468 29.41 -15.53 5.36
N LYS A 469 30.08 -14.72 4.54
CA LYS A 469 29.60 -14.35 3.19
C LYS A 469 29.51 -15.53 2.23
N GLN A 470 30.33 -16.56 2.40
CA GLN A 470 30.21 -17.81 1.64
C GLN A 470 28.94 -18.58 2.00
N ARG A 471 28.55 -18.62 3.28
CA ARG A 471 27.33 -19.28 3.75
C ARG A 471 26.06 -18.61 3.25
N GLU A 472 26.03 -17.28 3.23
CA GLU A 472 24.89 -16.49 2.71
C GLU A 472 24.54 -16.85 1.27
N ARG A 473 25.57 -17.05 0.43
CA ARG A 473 25.39 -17.44 -0.97
C ARG A 473 24.79 -18.84 -1.13
N LEU A 474 25.11 -19.77 -0.21
CA LEU A 474 24.65 -21.15 -0.27
C LEU A 474 23.21 -21.34 0.26
N GLU A 475 22.75 -20.47 1.16
CA GLU A 475 21.43 -20.59 1.79
C GLU A 475 20.27 -19.96 0.99
N GLY A 476 20.53 -19.39 -0.20
CA GLY A 476 19.49 -18.81 -1.07
C GLY A 476 18.72 -17.63 -0.43
N LYS A 477 19.22 -17.11 0.69
CA LYS A 477 18.67 -15.96 1.38
C LYS A 477 18.83 -14.72 0.51
N SER A 478 17.73 -14.29 -0.11
CA SER A 478 17.64 -13.03 -0.83
C SER A 478 18.16 -11.92 0.08
N GLN A 479 19.10 -11.12 -0.42
CA GLN A 479 19.60 -9.97 0.32
C GLN A 479 18.42 -9.01 0.52
N ALA A 480 17.95 -8.85 1.76
CA ALA A 480 16.80 -7.98 2.09
C ALA A 480 17.03 -6.50 1.68
N ILE A 481 18.25 -6.13 1.31
CA ILE A 481 18.66 -4.83 0.77
C ILE A 481 19.67 -5.11 -0.34
N THR A 482 19.54 -4.47 -1.49
CA THR A 482 20.51 -4.64 -2.59
C THR A 482 21.90 -4.16 -2.19
N LYS A 483 22.96 -4.72 -2.79
CA LYS A 483 24.34 -4.25 -2.50
C LYS A 483 24.53 -2.77 -2.84
N SER A 484 23.89 -2.29 -3.90
CA SER A 484 23.94 -0.89 -4.33
C SER A 484 23.24 0.03 -3.33
N ASP A 485 22.11 -0.39 -2.76
CA ASP A 485 21.46 0.35 -1.66
C ASP A 485 22.33 0.35 -0.41
N SER A 486 22.93 -0.79 -0.06
CA SER A 486 23.86 -0.90 1.08
C SER A 486 25.09 0.03 0.95
N ALA A 487 25.69 0.09 -0.25
CA ALA A 487 26.79 0.99 -0.54
C ALA A 487 26.35 2.47 -0.46
N PHE A 488 25.17 2.77 -1.00
CA PHE A 488 24.61 4.11 -0.93
C PHE A 488 24.34 4.58 0.50
N PHE A 489 23.80 3.71 1.38
CA PHE A 489 23.60 4.06 2.79
C PHE A 489 24.88 4.53 3.46
N HIS A 490 26.00 3.87 3.19
CA HIS A 490 27.29 4.26 3.74
C HIS A 490 27.69 5.69 3.28
N HIS A 491 27.53 5.98 1.98
CA HIS A 491 27.80 7.31 1.44
C HIS A 491 26.88 8.39 2.01
N LEU A 492 25.57 8.09 2.10
CA LEU A 492 24.56 8.99 2.63
C LEU A 492 24.83 9.32 4.10
N ALA A 493 24.97 8.30 4.94
CA ALA A 493 25.22 8.45 6.37
C ALA A 493 26.53 9.21 6.65
N THR A 494 27.59 8.92 5.89
CA THR A 494 28.88 9.60 6.01
C THR A 494 28.77 11.08 5.62
N ARG A 495 28.09 11.39 4.51
CA ARG A 495 27.85 12.77 4.07
C ARG A 495 27.05 13.54 5.11
N ASP A 496 25.93 12.99 5.56
CA ASP A 496 25.02 13.66 6.47
C ASP A 496 25.67 13.87 7.85
N ALA A 497 26.43 12.89 8.34
CA ALA A 497 27.22 13.02 9.57
C ALA A 497 28.29 14.12 9.47
N ARG A 498 28.99 14.23 8.32
CA ARG A 498 29.97 15.30 8.10
C ARG A 498 29.31 16.67 7.98
N HIS A 499 28.20 16.76 7.26
CA HIS A 499 27.46 18.01 7.10
C HIS A 499 26.96 18.56 8.44
N HIS A 500 26.53 17.66 9.34
CA HIS A 500 26.04 18.01 10.68
C HIS A 500 27.13 17.92 11.77
N LEU A 501 28.40 17.80 11.42
CA LEU A 501 29.50 17.64 12.38
C LEU A 501 29.54 18.75 13.45
N PRO A 502 29.33 20.05 13.14
CA PRO A 502 29.29 21.09 14.17
C PRO A 502 28.21 20.86 15.24
N LEU A 503 27.03 20.42 14.81
CA LEU A 503 25.93 20.07 15.71
C LEU A 503 26.28 18.83 16.55
N LEU A 504 26.77 17.77 15.92
CA LEU A 504 27.11 16.51 16.58
C LEU A 504 28.22 16.72 17.63
N ARG A 505 29.24 17.54 17.35
CA ARG A 505 30.28 17.90 18.33
C ARG A 505 29.71 18.66 19.53
N ARG A 506 28.80 19.60 19.29
CA ARG A 506 28.11 20.34 20.36
C ARG A 506 27.31 19.39 21.24
N LEU A 507 26.56 18.45 20.65
CA LEU A 507 25.79 17.44 21.40
C LEU A 507 26.72 16.53 22.21
N GLY A 508 27.79 16.01 21.59
CA GLY A 508 28.77 15.17 22.29
C GLY A 508 29.43 15.87 23.48
N ARG A 509 29.89 17.12 23.30
CA ARG A 509 30.54 17.88 24.39
C ARG A 509 29.59 18.28 25.51
N SER A 510 28.34 18.58 25.20
CA SER A 510 27.36 19.01 26.20
C SER A 510 26.79 17.84 26.99
N SER A 511 26.46 16.73 26.33
CA SER A 511 25.87 15.56 26.97
C SER A 511 26.91 14.63 27.59
N TYR A 512 28.11 14.53 27.00
CA TYR A 512 29.13 13.55 27.39
C TYR A 512 30.55 14.15 27.45
N PRO A 513 30.79 15.21 28.25
CA PRO A 513 32.08 15.92 28.27
C PRO A 513 33.26 15.06 28.71
N ALA A 514 33.01 13.97 29.44
CA ALA A 514 34.04 13.08 29.96
C ALA A 514 34.39 11.90 29.04
N LEU A 515 33.59 11.64 27.99
CA LEU A 515 33.83 10.53 27.06
C LEU A 515 34.77 10.96 25.94
N ARG A 516 35.62 10.03 25.48
CA ARG A 516 36.43 10.24 24.29
C ARG A 516 35.56 10.11 23.06
N TRP A 517 35.97 10.74 21.96
CA TRP A 517 35.25 10.66 20.68
C TRP A 517 35.07 9.25 20.14
N CYS A 518 36.02 8.35 20.41
CA CYS A 518 35.95 6.94 20.02
C CYS A 518 34.99 6.10 20.87
N ASP A 519 34.55 6.63 22.02
CA ASP A 519 33.55 6.01 22.88
C ASP A 519 32.13 6.54 22.57
N LEU A 520 32.00 7.40 21.54
CA LEU A 520 30.74 7.98 21.09
C LEU A 520 30.31 7.42 19.73
N LEU A 521 29.00 7.22 19.58
CA LEU A 521 28.34 6.77 18.36
C LEU A 521 27.41 7.88 17.85
N ILE A 522 27.50 8.20 16.57
CA ILE A 522 26.52 9.08 15.91
C ILE A 522 25.28 8.26 15.57
N ARG A 523 24.10 8.80 15.87
CA ARG A 523 22.82 8.25 15.44
C ARG A 523 22.14 9.19 14.47
N ILE A 524 21.72 8.65 13.33
CA ILE A 524 20.89 9.35 12.36
C ILE A 524 19.59 8.58 12.20
N ASP A 525 18.47 9.21 12.53
CA ASP A 525 17.15 8.62 12.36
C ASP A 525 16.51 9.08 11.05
N TYR A 526 16.54 8.20 10.04
CA TYR A 526 15.89 8.45 8.75
C TYR A 526 14.44 7.97 8.71
N THR A 527 13.89 7.46 9.82
CA THR A 527 12.45 7.10 9.90
C THR A 527 11.56 8.31 10.12
N VAL A 528 12.16 9.48 10.40
CA VAL A 528 11.48 10.76 10.59
C VAL A 528 11.93 11.79 9.54
N VAL A 529 11.06 12.76 9.25
CA VAL A 529 11.30 13.79 8.24
C VAL A 529 11.09 15.18 8.85
N PRO A 530 12.12 16.04 8.93
CA PRO A 530 13.52 15.81 8.55
C PRO A 530 14.22 14.77 9.45
N PRO A 531 15.34 14.17 9.02
CA PRO A 531 16.09 13.21 9.83
C PRO A 531 16.54 13.79 11.17
N ASP A 532 16.48 13.00 12.23
CA ASP A 532 16.97 13.39 13.56
C ASP A 532 18.44 12.99 13.75
N TYR A 533 19.21 13.84 14.44
CA TYR A 533 20.65 13.68 14.63
C TYR A 533 20.98 13.69 16.12
N SER A 534 21.61 12.62 16.60
CA SER A 534 22.01 12.50 17.99
C SER A 534 23.38 11.84 18.15
N VAL A 535 23.93 11.94 19.36
CA VAL A 535 25.16 11.28 19.78
C VAL A 535 24.86 10.52 21.05
N VAL A 536 25.32 9.28 21.15
CA VAL A 536 25.14 8.42 22.33
C VAL A 536 26.45 7.72 22.70
N PRO A 537 26.65 7.31 23.97
CA PRO A 537 27.75 6.45 24.36
C PRO A 537 27.65 5.11 23.62
N LEU A 538 28.78 4.62 23.10
CA LEU A 538 28.83 3.34 22.39
C LEU A 538 28.36 2.17 23.28
N ALA A 539 28.75 2.19 24.56
CA ALA A 539 28.33 1.18 25.54
C ALA A 539 26.81 1.17 25.77
N GLU A 540 26.16 2.34 25.71
CA GLU A 540 24.70 2.43 25.82
C GLU A 540 24.02 1.83 24.59
N ALA A 541 24.55 2.11 23.39
CA ALA A 541 24.04 1.56 22.15
C ALA A 541 24.18 0.02 22.07
N GLU A 542 25.31 -0.52 22.56
CA GLU A 542 25.51 -1.97 22.69
C GLU A 542 24.53 -2.58 23.70
N ALA A 543 24.35 -1.96 24.88
CA ALA A 543 23.40 -2.44 25.89
C ALA A 543 21.93 -2.34 25.44
N GLU A 544 21.57 -1.33 24.64
CA GLU A 544 20.25 -1.21 24.03
C GLU A 544 20.00 -2.33 23.01
N ARG A 545 20.99 -2.63 22.16
CA ARG A 545 20.93 -3.75 21.21
C ARG A 545 20.71 -5.08 21.91
N ASP A 546 21.46 -5.35 22.98
CA ASP A 546 21.38 -6.61 23.73
C ASP A 546 20.04 -6.75 24.48
N ARG A 547 19.48 -5.64 25.00
CA ARG A 547 18.19 -5.64 25.72
C ARG A 547 16.97 -5.75 24.80
N THR A 548 16.99 -5.04 23.68
CA THR A 548 15.81 -4.96 22.79
C THR A 548 15.64 -6.21 21.94
N GLY A 549 16.68 -7.06 21.85
CA GLY A 549 16.68 -8.17 20.91
C GLY A 549 16.38 -7.70 19.50
N MET A 550 16.69 -6.44 19.17
CA MET A 550 16.57 -5.86 17.83
C MET A 550 17.52 -6.63 16.92
N GLN A 551 17.04 -7.78 16.48
CA GLN A 551 17.66 -8.54 15.42
C GLN A 551 17.74 -7.59 14.24
N MET A 552 18.95 -7.42 13.73
CA MET A 552 19.20 -6.83 12.42
C MET A 552 18.59 -7.78 11.38
N ASN A 553 17.25 -7.75 11.24
CA ASN A 553 16.41 -8.58 10.37
C ASN A 553 17.05 -9.91 9.95
N GLY A 554 16.88 -10.98 10.72
CA GLY A 554 16.96 -12.36 10.22
C GLY A 554 18.30 -12.88 9.69
N PHE A 555 19.39 -12.12 9.77
CA PHE A 555 20.72 -12.57 9.36
C PHE A 555 21.67 -12.48 10.55
N SER A 556 22.02 -13.61 11.16
CA SER A 556 23.12 -13.73 12.15
C SER A 556 24.44 -13.10 11.69
N ASN A 557 24.55 -12.80 10.41
CA ASN A 557 25.70 -12.20 9.76
C ASN A 557 25.70 -10.66 9.76
N ALA A 558 24.57 -9.99 10.01
CA ALA A 558 24.52 -8.53 10.14
C ALA A 558 25.04 -8.06 11.51
N GLU A 559 24.76 -8.83 12.57
CA GLU A 559 25.28 -8.59 13.92
C GLU A 559 26.80 -8.74 13.97
N ALA A 560 27.32 -9.87 13.48
CA ALA A 560 28.77 -10.10 13.44
C ALA A 560 29.53 -9.08 12.58
N ARG A 561 28.91 -8.55 11.51
CA ARG A 561 29.49 -7.43 10.74
C ARG A 561 29.54 -6.14 11.55
N SER A 562 28.51 -5.87 12.34
CA SER A 562 28.46 -4.69 13.21
C SER A 562 29.49 -4.80 14.32
N ASP A 563 29.61 -5.96 14.97
CA ASP A 563 30.63 -6.21 16.00
C ASP A 563 32.05 -6.05 15.44
N ALA A 564 32.30 -6.57 14.24
CA ALA A 564 33.58 -6.39 13.57
C ALA A 564 33.90 -4.91 13.26
N LEU A 565 32.91 -4.10 12.90
CA LEU A 565 33.08 -2.66 12.68
C LEU A 565 33.34 -1.90 13.98
N ILE A 566 32.61 -2.24 15.05
CA ILE A 566 32.81 -1.66 16.39
C ILE A 566 34.23 -1.98 16.88
N GLU A 567 34.65 -3.23 16.78
CA GLU A 567 35.98 -3.65 17.21
C GLU A 567 37.08 -2.98 16.37
N ARG A 568 36.89 -2.86 15.05
CA ARG A 568 37.81 -2.13 14.16
C ARG A 568 37.96 -0.67 14.59
N ALA A 569 36.86 0.00 14.95
CA ALA A 569 36.88 1.38 15.43
C ALA A 569 37.54 1.52 16.80
N ARG A 570 37.28 0.59 17.74
CA ARG A 570 37.93 0.55 19.06
C ARG A 570 39.44 0.40 18.97
N GLN A 571 39.91 -0.47 18.07
CA GLN A 571 41.33 -0.72 17.87
C GLN A 571 42.04 0.44 17.14
N ASN A 572 41.30 1.32 16.47
CA ASN A 572 41.84 2.39 15.63
C ASN A 572 41.06 3.71 15.83
N PRO A 573 41.02 4.25 17.05
CA PRO A 573 40.13 5.36 17.42
C PRO A 573 40.44 6.68 16.69
N GLU A 574 41.68 6.88 16.28
CA GLU A 574 42.14 8.06 15.52
C GLU A 574 41.76 8.00 14.03
N ARG A 575 41.25 6.84 13.55
CA ARG A 575 41.05 6.55 12.13
C ARG A 575 39.61 6.31 11.74
N PHE A 576 38.74 5.97 12.69
CA PHE A 576 37.35 5.62 12.41
C PHE A 576 36.39 6.27 13.41
N GLY A 577 35.35 6.91 12.87
CA GLY A 577 34.12 7.23 13.60
C GLY A 577 33.03 6.19 13.30
N LEU A 578 32.06 6.04 14.20
CA LEU A 578 30.91 5.14 13.99
C LEU A 578 29.64 5.96 13.79
N VAL A 579 28.84 5.56 12.78
CA VAL A 579 27.51 6.10 12.49
C VAL A 579 26.52 4.95 12.43
N GLN A 580 25.50 5.01 13.28
CA GLN A 580 24.35 4.10 13.26
C GLN A 580 23.14 4.83 12.67
N SER A 581 22.64 4.31 11.57
CA SER A 581 21.44 4.82 10.91
C SER A 581 20.23 3.98 11.27
N LYS A 582 19.10 4.60 11.62
CA LYS A 582 17.79 3.96 11.63
C LYS A 582 17.12 4.21 10.28
N ILE A 583 16.69 3.16 9.59
CA ILE A 583 16.03 3.25 8.29
C ILE A 583 14.69 2.52 8.31
N VAL A 584 13.72 3.00 7.55
CA VAL A 584 12.39 2.36 7.42
C VAL A 584 12.53 0.98 6.78
N SER A 585 11.82 -0.02 7.27
CA SER A 585 11.75 -1.37 6.68
C SER A 585 10.32 -1.90 6.86
N GLY A 586 9.47 -1.47 5.95
CA GLY A 586 8.02 -1.63 6.05
C GLY A 586 7.45 -0.88 7.24
N HIS A 587 6.62 -1.57 8.05
CA HIS A 587 6.08 -1.03 9.31
C HIS A 587 7.11 -1.05 10.46
N GLY A 588 8.28 -1.64 10.23
CA GLY A 588 9.38 -1.67 11.18
C GLY A 588 10.52 -0.76 10.75
N MET A 589 11.66 -0.96 11.39
CA MET A 589 12.90 -0.28 11.04
C MET A 589 14.08 -1.22 11.14
N GLN A 590 15.14 -0.88 10.44
CA GLN A 590 16.40 -1.59 10.46
C GLN A 590 17.51 -0.64 10.91
N LEU A 591 18.45 -1.14 11.72
CA LEU A 591 19.67 -0.42 12.04
C LEU A 591 20.73 -0.73 10.98
N VAL A 592 21.55 0.25 10.63
CA VAL A 592 22.69 0.08 9.74
C VAL A 592 23.88 0.77 10.36
N LEU A 593 24.94 0.02 10.65
CA LEU A 593 26.19 0.57 11.17
C LEU A 593 27.18 0.82 10.03
N SER A 594 27.74 2.03 10.01
CA SER A 594 28.78 2.48 9.08
C SER A 594 30.00 2.98 9.86
N ALA A 595 31.20 2.62 9.39
CA ALA A 595 32.44 3.20 9.89
C ALA A 595 32.88 4.33 8.95
N VAL A 596 33.04 5.54 9.47
CA VAL A 596 33.52 6.71 8.73
C VAL A 596 35.03 6.81 8.89
N THR A 597 35.77 6.87 7.79
CA THR A 597 37.24 6.93 7.80
C THR A 597 37.77 8.35 7.99
N GLY A 598 38.99 8.43 8.53
CA GLY A 598 39.71 9.67 8.80
C GLY A 598 39.50 10.17 10.23
N ASN A 599 40.17 11.27 10.58
CA ASN A 599 40.06 11.89 11.89
C ASN A 599 38.74 12.68 11.99
N PHE A 600 37.62 11.95 11.95
CA PHE A 600 36.28 12.48 11.65
C PHE A 600 35.85 13.60 12.62
N TRP A 601 36.28 13.55 13.87
CA TRP A 601 35.90 14.52 14.91
C TRP A 601 36.78 15.78 14.97
N GLU A 602 37.82 15.90 14.13
CA GLU A 602 38.74 17.04 14.07
C GLU A 602 38.37 18.06 12.97
N GLU A 603 38.71 19.34 13.22
CA GLU A 603 38.35 20.50 12.37
C GLU A 603 39.22 20.62 11.11
N ASN A 604 40.44 20.06 11.12
CA ASN A 604 41.47 20.22 10.08
C ASN A 604 41.59 19.02 9.13
N GLY A 605 40.54 18.21 9.00
CA GLY A 605 40.48 17.20 7.96
C GLY A 605 40.28 17.86 6.60
N ASP A 606 41.36 18.39 6.01
CA ASP A 606 41.39 18.74 4.60
C ASP A 606 40.78 17.57 3.80
N PHE A 607 39.82 17.89 2.96
CA PHE A 607 39.14 16.93 2.09
C PHE A 607 40.16 16.32 1.12
N LYS A 608 40.86 15.28 1.55
CA LYS A 608 41.28 14.18 0.69
C LYS A 608 40.26 13.09 0.90
N LEU A 609 39.36 12.91 -0.07
CA LEU A 609 38.48 11.76 -0.17
C LEU A 609 39.31 10.49 0.05
N GLY A 610 39.28 9.98 1.28
CA GLY A 610 39.66 8.61 1.59
C GLY A 610 38.74 7.71 0.79
N THR A 611 39.25 7.31 -0.36
CA THR A 611 38.54 6.61 -1.41
C THR A 611 38.50 5.13 -1.04
N GLY A 612 37.32 4.69 -0.60
CA GLY A 612 36.89 3.31 -0.70
C GLY A 612 37.11 2.45 0.54
N GLU A 613 36.03 1.85 1.03
CA GLU A 613 35.85 0.47 1.53
C GLU A 613 34.40 0.43 2.06
N LEU A 614 33.48 -0.47 1.73
CA LEU A 614 33.51 -1.78 1.09
C LEU A 614 32.24 -1.92 0.23
N TYR A 615 32.31 -2.58 -0.93
CA TYR A 615 31.38 -3.60 -1.44
C TYR A 615 31.85 -4.01 -2.84
N SER A 616 32.09 -5.31 -3.05
CA SER A 616 32.52 -5.86 -4.33
C SER A 616 31.38 -6.09 -5.31
N GLU A 617 31.70 -5.80 -6.57
CA GLU A 617 30.93 -6.16 -7.76
C GLU A 617 31.51 -7.39 -8.44
N GLU A 618 30.60 -8.13 -9.09
CA GLU A 618 30.81 -8.82 -10.37
C GLU A 618 29.85 -8.13 -11.36
N GLU A 619 30.40 -7.49 -12.40
CA GLU A 619 30.37 -7.96 -13.79
C GLU A 619 31.27 -7.03 -14.62
N ASP A 620 32.11 -7.63 -15.47
CA ASP A 620 33.15 -7.01 -16.28
C ASP A 620 32.60 -6.50 -17.63
N GLU A 621 33.22 -5.46 -18.19
CA GLU A 621 33.61 -5.48 -19.61
C GLU A 621 34.76 -4.49 -19.88
N HIS A 622 35.66 -4.92 -20.79
CA HIS A 622 36.98 -4.38 -21.08
C HIS A 622 37.08 -2.87 -21.33
N PHE A 623 37.98 -2.18 -20.64
CA PHE A 623 38.71 -1.02 -21.20
C PHE A 623 40.15 -0.94 -20.64
N THR A 624 41.10 -0.71 -21.54
CA THR A 624 42.52 -0.54 -21.28
C THR A 624 42.87 0.93 -20.98
N VAL A 625 43.58 1.13 -19.87
CA VAL A 625 44.61 2.14 -19.52
C VAL A 625 44.43 3.59 -20.02
N ASP A 626 44.22 4.54 -19.09
CA ASP A 626 45.18 5.63 -18.83
C ASP A 626 45.03 6.17 -17.40
N THR A 627 46.14 6.70 -16.90
CA THR A 627 46.49 6.99 -15.49
C THR A 627 46.31 8.47 -15.11
N ASP A 628 46.01 8.68 -13.82
CA ASP A 628 45.76 9.96 -13.11
C ASP A 628 44.41 10.65 -13.36
N ILE A 629 43.80 11.13 -12.26
CA ILE A 629 42.61 12.00 -12.28
C ILE A 629 43.05 13.33 -12.87
N ASP A 630 42.83 13.54 -14.15
CA ASP A 630 43.07 14.83 -14.77
C ASP A 630 41.93 15.82 -14.45
N ASP A 631 42.19 17.11 -14.67
CA ASP A 631 41.20 18.17 -14.48
C ASP A 631 39.96 17.99 -15.37
N VAL A 632 40.03 17.17 -16.42
CA VAL A 632 38.92 16.89 -17.36
C VAL A 632 37.87 16.01 -16.69
N ASP A 633 38.29 15.04 -15.88
CA ASP A 633 37.39 14.19 -15.10
C ASP A 633 36.60 14.97 -14.03
N ILE A 634 37.28 15.90 -13.35
CA ILE A 634 36.66 16.82 -12.38
C ILE A 634 35.74 17.80 -13.12
N MET A 635 36.16 18.28 -14.29
CA MET A 635 35.36 19.12 -15.16
C MET A 635 34.12 18.39 -15.67
N LEU A 636 34.18 17.09 -15.98
CA LEU A 636 33.05 16.30 -16.47
C LEU A 636 32.01 16.06 -15.35
N ALA A 637 32.48 15.76 -14.14
CA ALA A 637 31.62 15.68 -12.95
C ALA A 637 30.97 17.03 -12.64
N ARG A 638 31.75 18.12 -12.67
CA ARG A 638 31.25 19.51 -12.54
C ARG A 638 30.25 19.85 -13.64
N THR A 639 30.50 19.45 -14.87
CA THR A 639 29.61 19.72 -16.02
C THR A 639 28.31 18.94 -15.88
N THR A 640 28.37 17.67 -15.47
CA THR A 640 27.19 16.84 -15.20
C THR A 640 26.36 17.42 -14.05
N ILE A 641 27.02 17.87 -12.98
CA ILE A 641 26.38 18.53 -11.83
C ILE A 641 25.80 19.89 -12.25
N ASN A 642 26.51 20.69 -13.03
CA ASN A 642 26.04 21.99 -13.49
C ASN A 642 24.90 21.87 -14.49
N GLN A 643 24.90 20.84 -15.35
CA GLN A 643 23.79 20.53 -16.24
C GLN A 643 22.56 20.07 -15.45
N PHE A 644 22.76 19.27 -14.41
CA PHE A 644 21.69 18.89 -13.48
C PHE A 644 21.09 20.13 -12.79
N LEU A 645 21.92 21.00 -12.20
CA LEU A 645 21.48 22.25 -11.56
C LEU A 645 20.76 23.19 -12.54
N ALA A 646 21.30 23.33 -13.76
CA ALA A 646 20.70 24.15 -14.82
C ALA A 646 19.35 23.62 -15.30
N HIS A 647 19.17 22.29 -15.38
CA HIS A 647 17.90 21.66 -15.74
C HIS A 647 16.82 21.86 -14.68
N HIS A 648 17.22 22.06 -13.42
CA HIS A 648 16.32 22.24 -12.27
C HIS A 648 16.16 23.71 -11.84
N GLY A 649 16.70 24.66 -12.61
CA GLY A 649 16.52 26.09 -12.39
C GLY A 649 17.34 26.67 -11.24
N GLU A 650 18.29 25.91 -10.70
CA GLU A 650 19.23 26.38 -9.69
C GLU A 650 20.49 26.94 -10.36
N LYS A 651 21.06 28.02 -9.79
CA LYS A 651 22.32 28.58 -10.30
C LYS A 651 23.46 27.63 -9.95
N PRO A 652 24.37 27.31 -10.90
CA PRO A 652 25.55 26.50 -10.60
C PRO A 652 26.38 27.19 -9.50
N GLY A 653 26.66 26.46 -8.43
CA GLY A 653 27.32 26.95 -7.23
C GLY A 653 28.74 26.45 -7.09
N PHE A 654 29.62 26.82 -8.03
CA PHE A 654 31.08 26.85 -7.87
C PHE A 654 31.68 27.92 -8.77
#